data_AF-A0A8A4THT5-F1
#
_entry.id   AF-A0A8A4THT5-F1
#
_cell.length_a   1.000
_cell.length_b   1.000
_cell.length_c   1.000
_cell.angle_alpha   90.00
_cell.angle_beta   90.00
_cell.angle_gamma   90.00
#
_symmetry.space_group_name_H-M   'P 1'
#
loop_
_entity.id
_entity.type
_entity.pdbx_description
1 polymer ?
#
loop_
_entity_poly.entity_id
_entity_poly.type
_entity_poly.pdbx_seq_one_letter_code
_entity_poly.pdbx_strand_id
1 'polypeptide(L)'
;MSFVCSIFFFVQLPFASAGELLSVAEKVTHKYDAGTEFPVASPLSADSDQSHPLHWGKRAPVADARWLSPDHDQLAALVEEGPEHLRLQLPLPATENKMARELSLDLVRAKVLSDDFVATTSEGALVDYVDGVHYRGIVDGREDTMVAISLYEDKVMAVIHTPEDGDMVLGPYRDDLRVDRHVFYKTGDLTDNQVFICGAQEGPNYHEEVAEILANENRTALVDNCVQVYLECDYALYQERGSNVNQTLNWVTGMYNVVAAIYQNEQITTTIKETKVWTTRDSYSRSSSSQALNQFQGTNHNSDLAHLLARGGSGLGGVAWVNVLCNSNYGYAYSNIGSSYSNLPNYSWTVGVVAHEMGHNLGSPHTHSCSWPGGALDNCYTPEGNCSPGPAPPSSGGTVMSYCHLTSAGIDLTTGFGPVPGNLIRNRVSGASCLTTCGGGGENNPPSAGFTSATSGLTASFTDTSSDSDGTIASRSWNFGDGGTSSATNPNHTYASAGTYTVTLTVTDDDGASDTHSASVTVTDGGGGGGDELQNGVPVSGLSAGTGTWLRYTIQVPAGATNLTFALRGNDPDADMYIRRGSEPSRSQFDCRSWSSSSNETCTFDTPDSGVWHVGIYAYSSFAGLTLTASFDEDTGGDCADGGSVSNISDSRGSWEHYRFEVPECASSLVVSISGGSGDADLYVRYGQQPTTSSYDCRPYRNGNNEQCEFTNPTAGTWYLSIRAYRSYSGLTLEANYE
;
A
#
# COMPACT_ATOMS: atom_id res chain seq x y z
N MET A 1 -44.09 -53.53 5.32
CA MET A 1 -42.72 -53.81 5.83
C MET A 1 -41.79 -52.84 5.13
N SER A 2 -41.52 -51.71 5.78
CA SER A 2 -40.48 -50.77 5.36
C SER A 2 -39.19 -51.17 6.06
N PHE A 3 -38.11 -51.34 5.31
CA PHE A 3 -36.76 -51.45 5.87
C PHE A 3 -36.08 -50.10 5.75
N VAL A 4 -35.81 -49.51 6.90
CA VAL A 4 -34.99 -48.30 7.07
C VAL A 4 -33.53 -48.73 6.94
N CYS A 5 -32.79 -48.14 6.01
CA CYS A 5 -31.34 -48.22 5.97
C CYS A 5 -30.80 -46.88 6.47
N SER A 6 -30.36 -46.85 7.72
CA SER A 6 -29.74 -45.68 8.34
C SER A 6 -28.31 -45.51 7.81
N ILE A 7 -28.07 -44.42 7.10
CA ILE A 7 -26.74 -43.94 6.73
C ILE A 7 -26.16 -43.25 7.97
N PHE A 8 -25.09 -43.81 8.54
CA PHE A 8 -24.23 -43.11 9.48
C PHE A 8 -23.25 -42.25 8.67
N PHE A 9 -23.46 -40.95 8.63
CA PHE A 9 -22.41 -39.99 8.32
C PHE A 9 -21.56 -39.82 9.59
N PHE A 10 -20.36 -40.39 9.60
CA PHE A 10 -19.30 -39.98 10.53
C PHE A 10 -18.39 -39.05 9.75
N VAL A 11 -18.65 -37.73 9.84
CA VAL A 11 -17.61 -36.71 9.63
C VAL A 11 -17.23 -36.28 11.04
N GLN A 12 -16.24 -36.95 11.61
CA GLN A 12 -15.41 -36.36 12.65
C GLN A 12 -14.18 -35.81 11.92
N LEU A 13 -14.24 -34.52 11.58
CA LEU A 13 -13.01 -33.76 11.36
C LEU A 13 -12.39 -33.53 12.75
N PRO A 14 -11.08 -33.73 12.94
CA PRO A 14 -10.44 -33.31 14.16
C PRO A 14 -10.53 -31.78 14.19
N PHE A 15 -11.18 -31.22 15.21
CA PHE A 15 -10.87 -29.85 15.60
C PHE A 15 -9.38 -29.86 15.95
N ALA A 16 -8.55 -29.15 15.19
CA ALA A 16 -7.19 -28.86 15.59
C ALA A 16 -7.26 -28.24 16.99
N SER A 17 -6.61 -28.85 17.97
CA SER A 17 -6.49 -28.24 19.29
C SER A 17 -5.64 -26.98 19.18
N ALA A 18 -5.96 -25.95 19.95
CA ALA A 18 -5.10 -24.77 20.08
C ALA A 18 -3.65 -25.23 20.36
N GLY A 19 -2.74 -24.99 19.40
CA GLY A 19 -1.33 -25.39 19.47
C GLY A 19 -0.80 -26.30 18.34
N GLU A 20 -1.59 -26.64 17.31
CA GLU A 20 -1.10 -27.46 16.17
C GLU A 20 -0.59 -26.58 15.01
N LEU A 21 0.69 -26.74 14.63
CA LEU A 21 1.27 -26.07 13.46
C LEU A 21 0.66 -26.62 12.16
N LEU A 22 -0.01 -25.75 11.40
CA LEU A 22 -0.70 -26.10 10.16
C LEU A 22 0.17 -25.89 8.91
N SER A 23 0.04 -26.81 7.95
CA SER A 23 0.57 -26.63 6.59
C SER A 23 -0.05 -25.42 5.89
N VAL A 24 0.49 -25.01 4.74
CA VAL A 24 -0.04 -23.85 3.99
C VAL A 24 -1.50 -24.05 3.59
N ALA A 25 -1.86 -25.23 3.06
CA ALA A 25 -3.22 -25.54 2.65
C ALA A 25 -4.20 -25.56 3.84
N GLU A 26 -3.81 -26.20 4.95
CA GLU A 26 -4.64 -26.27 6.16
C GLU A 26 -4.92 -24.88 6.74
N LYS A 27 -3.96 -23.94 6.69
CA LYS A 27 -4.20 -22.55 7.14
C LYS A 27 -5.28 -21.86 6.29
N VAL A 28 -5.28 -22.08 4.97
CA VAL A 28 -6.30 -21.50 4.08
C VAL A 28 -7.65 -22.17 4.32
N THR A 29 -7.71 -23.50 4.36
CA THR A 29 -8.94 -24.26 4.62
C THR A 29 -9.55 -23.89 5.97
N HIS A 30 -8.74 -23.71 7.02
CA HIS A 30 -9.22 -23.27 8.33
C HIS A 30 -9.88 -21.88 8.29
N LYS A 31 -9.37 -20.94 7.48
CA LYS A 31 -10.03 -19.64 7.28
C LYS A 31 -11.38 -19.79 6.57
N TYR A 32 -11.47 -20.66 5.57
CA TYR A 32 -12.75 -20.97 4.90
C TYR A 32 -13.76 -21.62 5.83
N ASP A 33 -13.33 -22.61 6.61
CA ASP A 33 -14.19 -23.30 7.58
C ASP A 33 -14.70 -22.36 8.68
N ALA A 34 -13.93 -21.32 9.01
CA ALA A 34 -14.33 -20.24 9.90
C ALA A 34 -15.30 -19.23 9.25
N GLY A 35 -15.65 -19.38 7.97
CA GLY A 35 -16.52 -18.46 7.24
C GLY A 35 -15.86 -17.14 6.84
N THR A 36 -14.53 -17.11 6.79
CA THR A 36 -13.75 -15.90 6.43
C THR A 36 -13.92 -15.62 4.94
N GLU A 37 -14.28 -14.38 4.59
CA GLU A 37 -14.26 -13.91 3.20
C GLU A 37 -12.86 -13.41 2.82
N PHE A 38 -12.37 -13.78 1.64
CA PHE A 38 -11.08 -13.33 1.13
C PHE A 38 -11.27 -12.11 0.22
N PRO A 39 -10.83 -10.90 0.61
CA PRO A 39 -10.88 -9.72 -0.24
C PRO A 39 -10.15 -9.97 -1.56
N VAL A 40 -10.78 -9.60 -2.68
CA VAL A 40 -10.23 -9.84 -4.02
C VAL A 40 -9.34 -8.68 -4.43
N ALA A 41 -8.14 -8.99 -4.92
CA ALA A 41 -7.19 -8.02 -5.46
C ALA A 41 -6.61 -8.49 -6.81
N SER A 42 -6.33 -7.55 -7.70
CA SER A 42 -5.78 -7.82 -9.04
C SER A 42 -4.64 -6.85 -9.37
N PRO A 43 -3.52 -6.89 -8.61
CA PRO A 43 -2.43 -5.90 -8.73
C PRO A 43 -1.55 -6.12 -9.98
N LEU A 44 -1.91 -7.06 -10.85
CA LEU A 44 -1.19 -7.38 -12.08
C LEU A 44 -2.20 -7.42 -13.24
N SER A 45 -1.81 -6.83 -14.36
CA SER A 45 -2.56 -6.87 -15.61
C SER A 45 -1.72 -7.49 -16.72
N ALA A 46 -2.38 -8.02 -17.77
CA ALA A 46 -1.66 -8.50 -18.94
C ALA A 46 -0.92 -7.33 -19.63
N ASP A 47 0.39 -7.49 -19.87
CA ASP A 47 1.18 -6.45 -20.54
C ASP A 47 0.68 -6.26 -21.98
N SER A 48 0.58 -4.99 -22.41
CA SER A 48 0.14 -4.64 -23.77
C SER A 48 1.05 -5.18 -24.89
N ASP A 49 2.31 -5.48 -24.57
CA ASP A 49 3.31 -6.03 -25.47
C ASP A 49 3.73 -7.43 -25.02
N GLN A 50 3.04 -8.43 -25.57
CA GLN A 50 3.41 -9.84 -25.43
C GLN A 50 4.48 -10.29 -26.45
N SER A 51 4.97 -9.38 -27.30
CA SER A 51 5.88 -9.70 -28.41
C SER A 51 7.37 -9.52 -28.07
N HIS A 52 7.68 -9.12 -26.83
CA HIS A 52 9.05 -8.86 -26.41
C HIS A 52 9.95 -10.07 -26.67
N PRO A 53 11.15 -9.89 -27.27
CA PRO A 53 11.78 -10.98 -27.97
C PRO A 53 12.30 -12.01 -26.99
N LEU A 54 11.78 -13.22 -27.10
CA LEU A 54 12.56 -14.45 -26.94
C LEU A 54 13.71 -14.55 -28.00
N HIS A 55 13.97 -13.48 -28.75
CA HIS A 55 14.79 -13.46 -29.95
C HIS A 55 15.65 -12.19 -30.06
N TRP A 56 16.87 -12.26 -29.52
CA TRP A 56 18.01 -11.63 -30.18
C TRP A 56 19.18 -12.63 -30.29
N GLY A 57 19.19 -13.40 -31.39
CA GLY A 57 20.41 -14.02 -31.93
C GLY A 57 20.90 -15.34 -31.34
N LYS A 58 20.32 -15.88 -30.26
CA LYS A 58 20.54 -17.26 -29.75
C LYS A 58 19.20 -17.79 -29.20
N ARG A 59 19.08 -19.11 -28.99
CA ARG A 59 17.83 -19.78 -28.55
C ARG A 59 17.15 -19.01 -27.41
N ALA A 60 15.83 -18.89 -27.49
CA ALA A 60 14.97 -18.35 -26.45
C ALA A 60 15.30 -19.00 -25.10
N PRO A 61 15.52 -18.22 -24.01
CA PRO A 61 15.91 -18.80 -22.73
C PRO A 61 14.80 -19.66 -22.11
N VAL A 62 13.54 -19.37 -22.44
CA VAL A 62 12.35 -20.11 -22.00
C VAL A 62 11.45 -20.42 -23.20
N ALA A 63 10.83 -21.59 -23.23
CA ALA A 63 9.98 -22.03 -24.33
C ALA A 63 8.62 -21.29 -24.38
N ASP A 64 8.10 -20.85 -23.22
CA ASP A 64 6.82 -20.15 -23.11
C ASP A 64 6.84 -19.22 -21.88
N ALA A 65 6.47 -17.95 -22.06
CA ALA A 65 6.41 -16.95 -21.01
C ALA A 65 5.22 -16.01 -21.21
N ARG A 66 4.73 -15.44 -20.10
CA ARG A 66 3.66 -14.44 -20.07
C ARG A 66 4.18 -13.15 -19.47
N TRP A 67 3.82 -12.02 -20.07
CA TRP A 67 4.25 -10.71 -19.60
C TRP A 67 3.11 -10.01 -18.87
N LEU A 68 3.41 -9.47 -17.69
CA LEU A 68 2.45 -8.79 -16.83
C LEU A 68 2.98 -7.40 -16.46
N SER A 69 2.08 -6.45 -16.29
CA SER A 69 2.38 -5.10 -15.82
C SER A 69 1.81 -4.91 -14.41
N PRO A 70 2.63 -4.49 -13.43
CA PRO A 70 2.16 -4.20 -12.08
C PRO A 70 1.33 -2.91 -12.05
N ASP A 71 0.32 -2.90 -11.17
CA ASP A 71 -0.38 -1.69 -10.75
C ASP A 71 0.24 -1.23 -9.41
N HIS A 72 1.14 -0.24 -9.49
CA HIS A 72 1.90 0.25 -8.34
C HIS A 72 1.01 0.86 -7.25
N ASP A 73 -0.09 1.51 -7.61
CA ASP A 73 -1.00 2.11 -6.62
C ASP A 73 -1.69 1.00 -5.82
N GLN A 74 -2.14 -0.08 -6.48
CA GLN A 74 -2.70 -1.25 -5.79
C GLN A 74 -1.66 -2.03 -4.99
N LEU A 75 -0.43 -2.19 -5.51
CA LEU A 75 0.64 -2.86 -4.78
C LEU A 75 1.04 -2.10 -3.51
N ALA A 76 1.23 -0.78 -3.62
CA ALA A 76 1.52 0.07 -2.47
C ALA A 76 0.39 -0.01 -1.41
N ALA A 77 -0.88 0.06 -1.84
CA ALA A 77 -2.02 -0.09 -0.94
C ALA A 77 -2.03 -1.47 -0.25
N LEU A 78 -1.78 -2.57 -0.98
CA LEU A 78 -1.73 -3.91 -0.38
C LEU A 78 -0.56 -4.08 0.60
N VAL A 79 0.58 -3.45 0.33
CA VAL A 79 1.76 -3.46 1.22
C VAL A 79 1.48 -2.65 2.49
N GLU A 80 0.85 -1.47 2.35
CA GLU A 80 0.48 -0.61 3.47
C GLU A 80 -0.63 -1.23 4.34
N GLU A 81 -1.69 -1.76 3.72
CA GLU A 81 -2.82 -2.39 4.41
C GLU A 81 -2.43 -3.73 5.03
N GLY A 82 -1.57 -4.50 4.36
CA GLY A 82 -1.10 -5.82 4.79
C GLY A 82 -2.22 -6.77 5.24
N PRO A 83 -3.27 -7.01 4.42
CA PRO A 83 -4.43 -7.80 4.84
C PRO A 83 -4.02 -9.20 5.30
N GLU A 84 -4.66 -9.72 6.35
CA GLU A 84 -4.33 -11.05 6.92
C GLU A 84 -4.66 -12.22 5.97
N HIS A 85 -5.53 -11.99 5.00
CA HIS A 85 -5.94 -12.94 3.98
C HIS A 85 -6.43 -12.19 2.76
N LEU A 86 -6.17 -12.71 1.55
CA LEU A 86 -6.63 -12.10 0.30
C LEU A 86 -6.74 -13.14 -0.81
N ARG A 87 -7.60 -12.86 -1.80
CA ARG A 87 -7.69 -13.62 -3.04
C ARG A 87 -7.07 -12.82 -4.17
N LEU A 88 -5.91 -13.25 -4.67
CA LEU A 88 -5.22 -12.57 -5.76
C LEU A 88 -5.63 -13.20 -7.09
N GLN A 89 -6.17 -12.38 -8.00
CA GLN A 89 -6.44 -12.82 -9.37
C GLN A 89 -5.22 -12.56 -10.24
N LEU A 90 -4.65 -13.62 -10.81
CA LEU A 90 -3.50 -13.57 -11.68
C LEU A 90 -3.92 -13.83 -13.14
N PRO A 91 -3.98 -12.79 -14.00
CA PRO A 91 -4.36 -12.96 -15.39
C PRO A 91 -3.19 -13.56 -16.18
N LEU A 92 -3.39 -14.71 -16.81
CA LEU A 92 -2.43 -15.33 -17.72
C LEU A 92 -2.90 -15.13 -19.17
N PRO A 93 -2.32 -14.19 -19.94
CA PRO A 93 -2.75 -13.94 -21.32
C PRO A 93 -2.53 -15.16 -22.23
N ALA A 94 -3.11 -15.17 -23.42
CA ALA A 94 -2.82 -16.23 -24.39
C ALA A 94 -1.39 -16.08 -24.96
N THR A 95 -0.73 -17.21 -25.30
CA THR A 95 0.46 -17.22 -26.18
C THR A 95 0.19 -18.05 -27.42
N GLU A 96 1.20 -18.14 -28.29
CA GLU A 96 1.18 -18.99 -29.49
C GLU A 96 0.75 -20.44 -29.18
N ASN A 97 1.10 -20.97 -28.01
CA ASN A 97 0.92 -22.39 -27.67
C ASN A 97 -0.12 -22.68 -26.58
N LYS A 98 -0.63 -21.68 -25.84
CA LYS A 98 -1.64 -21.92 -24.79
C LYS A 98 -2.68 -20.79 -24.71
N MET A 99 -3.92 -21.17 -24.42
CA MET A 99 -5.05 -20.24 -24.24
C MET A 99 -4.86 -19.35 -23.01
N ALA A 100 -5.58 -18.23 -22.97
CA ALA A 100 -5.66 -17.40 -21.78
C ALA A 100 -6.32 -18.16 -20.63
N ARG A 101 -5.83 -17.95 -19.40
CA ARG A 101 -6.35 -18.53 -18.15
C ARG A 101 -6.24 -17.46 -17.06
N GLU A 102 -7.08 -17.53 -16.05
CA GLU A 102 -6.90 -16.77 -14.81
C GLU A 102 -6.64 -17.76 -13.68
N LEU A 103 -5.70 -17.45 -12.80
CA LEU A 103 -5.47 -18.21 -11.57
C LEU A 103 -6.01 -17.41 -10.39
N SER A 104 -6.77 -18.07 -9.51
CA SER A 104 -7.17 -17.52 -8.21
C SER A 104 -6.21 -18.02 -7.14
N LEU A 105 -5.48 -17.12 -6.48
CA LEU A 105 -4.57 -17.46 -5.39
C LEU A 105 -5.25 -17.10 -4.07
N ASP A 106 -5.58 -18.09 -3.26
CA ASP A 106 -6.18 -17.90 -1.93
C ASP A 106 -5.06 -17.87 -0.91
N LEU A 107 -4.83 -16.71 -0.31
CA LEU A 107 -3.60 -16.39 0.39
C LEU A 107 -3.87 -16.02 1.85
N VAL A 108 -3.00 -16.50 2.74
CA VAL A 108 -2.91 -16.09 4.14
C VAL A 108 -1.57 -15.41 4.38
N ARG A 109 -1.58 -14.38 5.21
CA ARG A 109 -0.36 -13.62 5.53
C ARG A 109 0.67 -14.53 6.21
N ALA A 110 1.93 -14.31 5.88
CA ALA A 110 3.04 -15.11 6.34
C ALA A 110 4.15 -14.22 6.90
N LYS A 111 4.71 -14.64 8.04
CA LYS A 111 5.87 -14.01 8.66
C LYS A 111 7.15 -14.58 8.06
N VAL A 112 8.07 -13.71 7.68
CA VAL A 112 9.37 -14.06 7.09
C VAL A 112 10.51 -13.61 7.98
N LEU A 113 10.38 -12.43 8.60
CA LEU A 113 11.35 -11.87 9.54
C LEU A 113 10.95 -12.20 10.99
N SER A 114 11.92 -12.36 11.88
CA SER A 114 11.65 -12.35 13.33
C SER A 114 11.36 -10.93 13.82
N ASP A 115 10.72 -10.80 14.99
CA ASP A 115 10.38 -9.48 15.56
C ASP A 115 11.61 -8.64 15.89
N ASP A 116 12.70 -9.32 16.26
CA ASP A 116 14.00 -8.73 16.54
C ASP A 116 14.93 -8.71 15.32
N PHE A 117 14.38 -8.71 14.10
CA PHE A 117 15.17 -8.74 12.88
C PHE A 117 16.15 -7.57 12.76
N VAL A 118 17.38 -7.87 12.34
CA VAL A 118 18.42 -6.86 12.09
C VAL A 118 19.10 -7.07 10.73
N ALA A 119 19.20 -5.99 9.95
CA ALA A 119 20.00 -5.95 8.73
C ALA A 119 21.26 -5.09 8.89
N THR A 120 22.39 -5.56 8.36
CA THR A 120 23.68 -4.84 8.38
C THR A 120 24.41 -4.86 7.03
N THR A 121 25.29 -3.88 6.81
CA THR A 121 26.26 -3.92 5.69
C THR A 121 27.57 -4.58 6.10
N SER A 122 28.45 -4.87 5.13
CA SER A 122 29.80 -5.40 5.40
C SER A 122 30.66 -4.54 6.32
N GLU A 123 30.37 -3.24 6.41
CA GLU A 123 31.07 -2.29 7.29
C GLU A 123 30.49 -2.28 8.72
N GLY A 124 29.42 -3.03 8.97
CA GLY A 124 28.73 -3.10 10.26
C GLY A 124 27.70 -1.98 10.47
N ALA A 125 27.33 -1.24 9.42
CA ALA A 125 26.26 -0.24 9.51
C ALA A 125 24.89 -0.93 9.57
N LEU A 126 24.03 -0.50 10.49
CA LEU A 126 22.62 -0.92 10.53
C LEU A 126 21.88 -0.38 9.31
N VAL A 127 20.98 -1.18 8.76
CA VAL A 127 20.14 -0.83 7.61
C VAL A 127 18.73 -0.59 8.11
N ASP A 128 18.20 0.60 7.84
CA ASP A 128 16.78 0.91 8.03
C ASP A 128 15.99 0.28 6.89
N TYR A 129 15.46 -0.92 7.15
CA TYR A 129 14.82 -1.76 6.14
C TYR A 129 13.32 -1.80 6.36
N VAL A 130 12.58 -1.40 5.34
CA VAL A 130 11.13 -1.58 5.25
C VAL A 130 10.88 -2.81 4.38
N ASP A 131 10.34 -3.87 4.99
CA ASP A 131 10.03 -5.11 4.30
C ASP A 131 8.74 -4.99 3.45
N GLY A 132 8.53 -5.97 2.57
CA GLY A 132 7.26 -6.16 1.88
C GLY A 132 6.24 -6.92 2.72
N VAL A 133 5.12 -7.26 2.09
CA VAL A 133 4.12 -8.16 2.68
C VAL A 133 4.19 -9.53 2.01
N HIS A 134 4.21 -10.57 2.84
CA HIS A 134 4.42 -11.94 2.41
C HIS A 134 3.19 -12.79 2.65
N TYR A 135 2.90 -13.67 1.71
CA TYR A 135 1.76 -14.56 1.75
C TYR A 135 2.14 -15.96 1.32
N ARG A 136 1.38 -16.92 1.83
CA ARG A 136 1.41 -18.32 1.41
C ARG A 136 -0.02 -18.79 1.20
N GLY A 137 -0.23 -19.73 0.29
CA GLY A 137 -1.59 -20.20 0.04
C GLY A 137 -1.71 -21.28 -1.03
N ILE A 138 -2.90 -21.35 -1.61
CA ILE A 138 -3.31 -22.37 -2.58
C ILE A 138 -3.90 -21.73 -3.84
N VAL A 139 -3.96 -22.53 -4.91
CA VAL A 139 -4.49 -22.14 -6.21
C VAL A 139 -5.90 -22.74 -6.37
N ASP A 140 -6.86 -21.91 -6.77
CA ASP A 140 -8.24 -22.31 -7.11
C ASP A 140 -8.92 -23.19 -6.04
N GLY A 141 -8.63 -22.93 -4.76
CA GLY A 141 -9.17 -23.68 -3.62
C GLY A 141 -8.65 -25.11 -3.48
N ARG A 142 -7.55 -25.46 -4.15
CA ARG A 142 -6.99 -26.83 -4.16
C ARG A 142 -5.86 -27.02 -3.16
N GLU A 143 -6.04 -27.96 -2.24
CA GLU A 143 -5.08 -28.27 -1.18
C GLU A 143 -3.79 -28.96 -1.67
N ASP A 144 -3.78 -29.52 -2.89
CA ASP A 144 -2.61 -30.15 -3.51
C ASP A 144 -1.72 -29.16 -4.28
N THR A 145 -1.87 -27.87 -4.01
CA THR A 145 -1.13 -26.77 -4.64
C THR A 145 -0.40 -25.93 -3.60
N MET A 146 0.59 -25.16 -4.04
CA MET A 146 1.34 -24.29 -3.15
C MET A 146 1.60 -22.94 -3.81
N VAL A 147 1.42 -21.87 -3.06
CA VAL A 147 1.78 -20.51 -3.42
C VAL A 147 2.65 -19.92 -2.32
N ALA A 148 3.76 -19.30 -2.70
CA ALA A 148 4.49 -18.35 -1.87
C ALA A 148 4.68 -17.08 -2.69
N ILE A 149 4.13 -15.97 -2.22
CA ILE A 149 4.10 -14.70 -2.92
C ILE A 149 4.49 -13.57 -1.97
N SER A 150 5.29 -12.64 -2.48
CA SER A 150 5.79 -11.47 -1.76
C SER A 150 5.48 -10.24 -2.58
N LEU A 151 4.82 -9.27 -1.96
CA LEU A 151 4.44 -8.01 -2.57
C LEU A 151 5.32 -6.91 -1.98
N TYR A 152 5.87 -6.09 -2.85
CA TYR A 152 6.53 -4.83 -2.53
C TYR A 152 5.82 -3.73 -3.31
N GLU A 153 6.05 -2.46 -2.94
CA GLU A 153 5.38 -1.30 -3.55
C GLU A 153 5.48 -1.29 -5.08
N ASP A 154 6.60 -1.76 -5.63
CA ASP A 154 6.93 -1.70 -7.05
C ASP A 154 6.93 -3.06 -7.78
N LYS A 155 6.80 -4.18 -7.06
CA LYS A 155 7.00 -5.51 -7.65
C LYS A 155 6.38 -6.65 -6.85
N VAL A 156 6.04 -7.69 -7.58
CA VAL A 156 5.66 -9.01 -7.05
C VAL A 156 6.79 -10.02 -7.28
N MET A 157 6.99 -10.91 -6.32
CA MET A 157 7.81 -12.11 -6.46
C MET A 157 6.98 -13.32 -6.00
N ALA A 158 6.79 -14.33 -6.85
CA ALA A 158 6.07 -15.53 -6.46
C ALA A 158 6.66 -16.81 -7.04
N VAL A 159 6.49 -17.90 -6.29
CA VAL A 159 6.58 -19.27 -6.78
C VAL A 159 5.22 -19.92 -6.55
N ILE A 160 4.67 -20.49 -7.62
CA ILE A 160 3.37 -21.16 -7.63
C ILE A 160 3.60 -22.56 -8.16
N HIS A 161 3.05 -23.56 -7.49
CA HIS A 161 3.10 -24.94 -7.94
C HIS A 161 1.69 -25.51 -8.08
N THR A 162 1.44 -26.18 -9.20
CA THR A 162 0.31 -27.11 -9.33
C THR A 162 0.81 -28.43 -9.91
N PRO A 163 0.15 -29.57 -9.62
CA PRO A 163 0.57 -30.87 -10.14
C PRO A 163 0.62 -30.96 -11.67
N GLU A 164 -0.19 -30.16 -12.37
CA GLU A 164 -0.25 -30.17 -13.84
C GLU A 164 0.80 -29.27 -14.49
N ASP A 165 1.12 -28.16 -13.83
CA ASP A 165 1.96 -27.11 -14.40
C ASP A 165 3.41 -27.15 -13.87
N GLY A 166 3.65 -27.84 -12.74
CA GLY A 166 4.90 -27.84 -12.01
C GLY A 166 5.19 -26.46 -11.40
N ASP A 167 6.48 -26.20 -11.13
CA ASP A 167 6.92 -24.92 -10.58
C ASP A 167 6.80 -23.79 -11.61
N MET A 168 6.02 -22.78 -11.27
CA MET A 168 5.84 -21.53 -12.01
C MET A 168 6.45 -20.38 -11.22
N VAL A 169 7.17 -19.50 -11.93
CA VAL A 169 7.86 -18.36 -11.37
C VAL A 169 7.21 -17.08 -11.89
N LEU A 170 6.93 -16.15 -10.98
CA LEU A 170 6.52 -14.78 -11.26
C LEU A 170 7.55 -13.81 -10.65
N GLY A 171 8.04 -12.86 -11.43
CA GLY A 171 8.93 -11.84 -10.90
C GLY A 171 9.30 -10.75 -11.90
N PRO A 172 10.02 -9.71 -11.45
CA PRO A 172 10.46 -8.62 -12.32
C PRO A 172 11.41 -9.15 -13.39
N TYR A 173 11.20 -8.73 -14.63
CA TYR A 173 12.10 -8.99 -15.74
C TYR A 173 13.22 -7.95 -15.79
N ARG A 174 14.45 -8.40 -16.00
CA ARG A 174 15.62 -7.54 -15.90
C ARG A 174 16.11 -7.10 -17.27
N ASP A 175 15.45 -6.12 -17.88
CA ASP A 175 15.92 -5.53 -19.15
C ASP A 175 16.44 -4.10 -18.97
N ASP A 176 17.41 -3.70 -19.79
CA ASP A 176 17.92 -2.33 -19.81
C ASP A 176 16.95 -1.34 -20.47
N LEU A 177 15.91 -1.83 -21.16
CA LEU A 177 14.93 -1.04 -21.91
C LEU A 177 13.60 -0.79 -21.19
N ARG A 178 13.19 -1.66 -20.26
CA ARG A 178 11.96 -1.50 -19.46
C ARG A 178 12.16 -2.02 -18.04
N VAL A 179 12.05 -1.12 -17.06
CA VAL A 179 12.28 -1.39 -15.64
C VAL A 179 11.04 -1.83 -14.86
N ASP A 180 9.89 -1.92 -15.53
CA ASP A 180 8.58 -2.05 -14.89
C ASP A 180 7.70 -3.11 -15.57
N ARG A 181 8.17 -4.37 -15.52
CA ARG A 181 7.48 -5.51 -16.13
C ARG A 181 7.79 -6.78 -15.37
N HIS A 182 6.79 -7.65 -15.27
CA HIS A 182 6.90 -8.97 -14.69
C HIS A 182 6.79 -10.05 -15.77
N VAL A 183 7.49 -11.15 -15.53
CA VAL A 183 7.40 -12.35 -16.34
C VAL A 183 6.88 -13.50 -15.50
N PHE A 184 5.96 -14.26 -16.08
CA PHE A 184 5.42 -15.49 -15.55
C PHE A 184 5.76 -16.66 -16.49
N TYR A 185 6.41 -17.69 -15.97
CA TYR A 185 6.81 -18.85 -16.78
C TYR A 185 6.95 -20.12 -15.94
N LYS A 186 6.95 -21.30 -16.60
CA LYS A 186 7.22 -22.57 -15.94
C LYS A 186 8.73 -22.85 -15.90
N THR A 187 9.25 -23.26 -14.75
CA THR A 187 10.67 -23.63 -14.61
C THR A 187 11.05 -24.74 -15.60
N GLY A 188 10.17 -25.71 -15.83
CA GLY A 188 10.39 -26.79 -16.82
C GLY A 188 10.48 -26.33 -18.27
N ASP A 189 10.08 -25.09 -18.58
CA ASP A 189 10.21 -24.51 -19.93
C ASP A 189 11.59 -23.84 -20.15
N LEU A 190 12.48 -23.82 -19.15
CA LEU A 190 13.86 -23.30 -19.29
C LEU A 190 14.70 -24.20 -20.22
N THR A 191 15.51 -23.56 -21.07
CA THR A 191 16.24 -24.26 -22.14
C THR A 191 17.61 -24.82 -21.76
N ASP A 192 18.18 -24.39 -20.63
CA ASP A 192 19.38 -24.98 -20.04
C ASP A 192 19.11 -25.36 -18.57
N ASN A 193 19.32 -26.64 -18.23
CA ASN A 193 19.31 -27.07 -16.84
C ASN A 193 20.61 -26.63 -16.18
N GLN A 194 20.50 -25.87 -15.09
CA GLN A 194 21.63 -25.69 -14.18
C GLN A 194 21.92 -27.08 -13.56
N VAL A 195 23.17 -27.51 -13.60
CA VAL A 195 23.60 -28.83 -13.07
C VAL A 195 24.55 -28.57 -11.92
N PHE A 196 24.23 -29.12 -10.74
CA PHE A 196 25.10 -29.06 -9.57
C PHE A 196 25.02 -30.34 -8.75
N ILE A 197 26.07 -30.54 -7.96
CA ILE A 197 26.21 -31.60 -6.96
C ILE A 197 26.48 -30.87 -5.63
N CYS A 198 25.79 -31.25 -4.57
CA CYS A 198 26.05 -30.74 -3.23
C CYS A 198 27.03 -31.63 -2.47
N GLY A 199 27.62 -31.08 -1.42
CA GLY A 199 28.41 -31.82 -0.46
C GLY A 199 27.76 -31.79 0.91
N ALA A 200 27.70 -32.93 1.58
CA ALA A 200 27.26 -33.02 2.96
C ALA A 200 28.37 -33.63 3.82
N GLN A 201 28.61 -33.10 5.02
CA GLN A 201 29.56 -33.69 5.97
C GLN A 201 28.83 -34.28 7.18
N GLU A 202 28.87 -35.61 7.30
CA GLU A 202 28.28 -36.39 8.39
C GLU A 202 29.31 -36.60 9.54
N GLY A 203 28.83 -36.58 10.78
CA GLY A 203 29.62 -36.95 11.95
C GLY A 203 29.81 -38.47 12.09
N PRO A 204 30.76 -38.93 12.93
CA PRO A 204 30.89 -40.36 13.24
C PRO A 204 29.62 -40.90 13.93
N ASN A 205 29.21 -42.12 13.61
CA ASN A 205 28.02 -42.84 14.14
C ASN A 205 26.64 -42.29 13.71
N TYR A 206 26.59 -41.43 12.70
CA TYR A 206 25.37 -40.80 12.24
C TYR A 206 24.22 -41.77 11.86
N HIS A 207 24.55 -42.92 11.29
CA HIS A 207 23.57 -43.97 10.94
C HIS A 207 22.79 -44.49 12.18
N GLU A 208 23.45 -44.63 13.34
CA GLU A 208 22.81 -45.11 14.57
C GLU A 208 21.85 -44.05 15.12
N GLU A 209 22.25 -42.77 15.09
CA GLU A 209 21.42 -41.64 15.52
C GLU A 209 20.15 -41.49 14.66
N VAL A 210 20.27 -41.62 13.34
CA VAL A 210 19.11 -41.57 12.43
C VAL A 210 18.13 -42.71 12.72
N ALA A 211 18.63 -43.94 12.94
CA ALA A 211 17.80 -45.09 13.24
C ALA A 211 17.06 -44.94 14.59
N GLU A 212 17.72 -44.41 15.62
CA GLU A 212 17.11 -44.16 16.92
C GLU A 212 16.03 -43.07 16.87
N ILE A 213 16.24 -41.99 16.12
CA ILE A 213 15.27 -40.91 15.99
C ILE A 213 14.02 -41.38 15.23
N LEU A 214 14.19 -42.16 14.16
CA LEU A 214 13.07 -42.69 13.38
C LEU A 214 12.29 -43.78 14.13
N ALA A 215 12.94 -44.55 15.02
CA ALA A 215 12.27 -45.56 15.85
C ALA A 215 11.39 -44.94 16.98
N ASN A 216 11.63 -43.68 17.34
CA ASN A 216 10.91 -42.97 18.39
C ASN A 216 9.77 -42.10 17.80
N GLU A 217 8.78 -42.74 17.15
CA GLU A 217 7.60 -42.10 16.51
C GLU A 217 6.73 -41.22 17.43
N ASN A 218 7.03 -41.15 18.74
CA ASN A 218 6.20 -40.51 19.78
C ASN A 218 6.62 -39.07 20.17
N ARG A 219 7.46 -38.37 19.39
CA ARG A 219 7.73 -36.92 19.60
C ARG A 219 6.83 -36.02 18.73
N THR A 220 5.55 -36.39 18.63
CA THR A 220 4.47 -35.65 17.95
C THR A 220 3.95 -34.45 18.73
N ALA A 221 4.62 -34.01 19.80
CA ALA A 221 4.35 -32.69 20.33
C ALA A 221 4.95 -31.68 19.35
N LEU A 222 4.11 -31.10 18.50
CA LEU A 222 4.40 -29.90 17.73
C LEU A 222 4.71 -28.80 18.74
N VAL A 223 5.97 -28.71 19.14
CA VAL A 223 6.45 -27.55 19.87
C VAL A 223 6.58 -26.48 18.82
N ASP A 224 5.96 -25.32 19.04
CA ASP A 224 6.01 -24.18 18.15
C ASP A 224 7.41 -23.53 18.15
N ASN A 225 8.46 -24.32 17.98
CA ASN A 225 9.85 -23.89 17.99
C ASN A 225 10.18 -23.24 16.64
N CYS A 226 10.72 -22.03 16.68
CA CYS A 226 11.16 -21.32 15.49
C CYS A 226 12.63 -21.58 15.23
N VAL A 227 12.98 -21.98 14.01
CA VAL A 227 14.37 -21.96 13.56
C VAL A 227 14.67 -20.57 13.00
N GLN A 228 15.45 -19.78 13.73
CA GLN A 228 15.87 -18.45 13.32
C GLN A 228 17.17 -18.52 12.52
N VAL A 229 17.20 -17.86 11.35
CA VAL A 229 18.30 -17.97 10.39
C VAL A 229 19.00 -16.64 10.17
N TYR A 230 20.33 -16.67 10.16
CA TYR A 230 21.21 -15.61 9.70
C TYR A 230 21.53 -15.81 8.21
N LEU A 231 21.31 -14.80 7.38
CA LEU A 231 21.61 -14.84 5.95
C LEU A 231 22.72 -13.84 5.59
N GLU A 232 23.81 -14.30 4.99
CA GLU A 232 24.89 -13.44 4.51
C GLU A 232 24.90 -13.40 2.97
N CYS A 233 24.73 -12.22 2.41
CA CYS A 233 24.66 -11.97 0.97
C CYS A 233 26.02 -11.50 0.45
N ASP A 234 26.63 -12.27 -0.46
CA ASP A 234 27.93 -11.90 -1.04
C ASP A 234 27.86 -10.62 -1.90
N TYR A 235 29.04 -10.06 -2.22
CA TYR A 235 29.12 -8.80 -2.96
C TYR A 235 28.54 -8.93 -4.38
N ALA A 236 28.65 -10.12 -4.98
CA ALA A 236 28.13 -10.37 -6.31
C ALA A 236 26.60 -10.29 -6.35
N LEU A 237 25.90 -10.78 -5.32
CA LEU A 237 24.45 -10.63 -5.19
C LEU A 237 24.06 -9.16 -5.06
N TYR A 238 24.75 -8.40 -4.20
CA TYR A 238 24.52 -6.95 -4.04
C TYR A 238 24.70 -6.19 -5.36
N GLN A 239 25.79 -6.45 -6.10
CA GLN A 239 26.02 -5.86 -7.41
C GLN A 239 24.93 -6.26 -8.40
N GLU A 240 24.52 -7.52 -8.38
CA GLU A 240 23.43 -8.00 -9.22
C GLU A 240 22.11 -7.29 -8.88
N ARG A 241 21.90 -6.84 -7.65
CA ARG A 241 20.70 -6.08 -7.23
C ARG A 241 20.87 -4.57 -7.38
N GLY A 242 21.65 -4.15 -8.38
CA GLY A 242 21.84 -2.75 -8.71
C GLY A 242 22.72 -2.00 -7.71
N SER A 243 23.53 -2.71 -6.92
CA SER A 243 24.29 -2.12 -5.80
C SER A 243 23.38 -1.35 -4.85
N ASN A 244 22.25 -1.96 -4.50
CA ASN A 244 21.28 -1.39 -3.57
C ASN A 244 20.95 -2.42 -2.48
N VAL A 245 21.09 -2.00 -1.23
CA VAL A 245 20.91 -2.88 -0.06
C VAL A 245 19.45 -3.30 0.09
N ASN A 246 18.49 -2.37 0.01
CA ASN A 246 17.06 -2.68 0.13
C ASN A 246 16.58 -3.58 -1.01
N GLN A 247 17.07 -3.36 -2.24
CA GLN A 247 16.76 -4.25 -3.37
C GLN A 247 17.36 -5.65 -3.19
N THR A 248 18.49 -5.76 -2.48
CA THR A 248 19.07 -7.05 -2.08
C THR A 248 18.19 -7.72 -1.03
N LEU A 249 17.79 -6.99 0.02
CA LEU A 249 16.95 -7.48 1.10
C LEU A 249 15.56 -7.92 0.58
N ASN A 250 14.89 -7.15 -0.27
CA ASN A 250 13.62 -7.57 -0.90
C ASN A 250 13.78 -8.89 -1.67
N TRP A 251 14.89 -9.08 -2.38
CA TRP A 251 15.10 -10.36 -3.06
C TRP A 251 15.31 -11.51 -2.06
N VAL A 252 16.03 -11.27 -0.96
CA VAL A 252 16.30 -12.24 0.09
C VAL A 252 15.01 -12.64 0.81
N THR A 253 14.21 -11.67 1.28
CA THR A 253 12.94 -11.94 1.98
C THR A 253 11.95 -12.64 1.07
N GLY A 254 11.84 -12.21 -0.18
CA GLY A 254 10.95 -12.85 -1.15
C GLY A 254 11.36 -14.28 -1.52
N MET A 255 12.66 -14.56 -1.64
CA MET A 255 13.18 -15.92 -1.87
C MET A 255 12.98 -16.80 -0.64
N TYR A 256 13.30 -16.28 0.55
CA TYR A 256 13.17 -17.03 1.79
C TYR A 256 11.71 -17.32 2.15
N ASN A 257 10.75 -16.47 1.75
CA ASN A 257 9.33 -16.79 1.89
C ASN A 257 8.97 -18.13 1.23
N VAL A 258 9.58 -18.44 0.07
CA VAL A 258 9.37 -19.72 -0.61
C VAL A 258 10.04 -20.86 0.15
N VAL A 259 11.27 -20.67 0.64
CA VAL A 259 11.97 -21.67 1.49
C VAL A 259 11.12 -21.97 2.73
N ALA A 260 10.66 -20.94 3.43
CA ALA A 260 9.85 -21.07 4.62
C ALA A 260 8.47 -21.69 4.34
N ALA A 261 7.91 -21.55 3.13
CA ALA A 261 6.69 -22.27 2.74
C ALA A 261 6.90 -23.79 2.65
N ILE A 262 8.06 -24.23 2.14
CA ILE A 262 8.43 -25.66 2.11
C ILE A 262 8.53 -26.22 3.53
N TYR A 263 9.22 -25.50 4.43
CA TYR A 263 9.33 -25.92 5.83
C TYR A 263 8.00 -25.86 6.58
N GLN A 264 7.13 -24.89 6.27
CA GLN A 264 5.80 -24.83 6.85
C GLN A 264 4.94 -26.03 6.43
N ASN A 265 5.08 -26.54 5.20
CA ASN A 265 4.43 -27.78 4.79
C ASN A 265 4.98 -29.02 5.53
N GLU A 266 6.18 -28.92 6.09
CA GLU A 266 6.71 -29.91 7.06
C GLU A 266 6.32 -29.58 8.51
N GLN A 267 5.47 -28.58 8.75
CA GLN A 267 5.06 -28.06 10.06
C GLN A 267 6.26 -27.54 10.88
N ILE A 268 7.21 -26.90 10.22
CA ILE A 268 8.38 -26.26 10.83
C ILE A 268 8.35 -24.78 10.51
N THR A 269 8.34 -23.95 11.55
CA THR A 269 8.41 -22.50 11.37
C THR A 269 9.86 -22.04 11.29
N THR A 270 10.17 -21.24 10.28
CA THR A 270 11.51 -20.67 10.07
C THR A 270 11.38 -19.19 9.76
N THR A 271 12.29 -18.37 10.29
CA THR A 271 12.33 -16.91 10.07
C THR A 271 13.76 -16.42 9.87
N ILE A 272 13.90 -15.30 9.16
CA ILE A 272 15.17 -14.57 9.08
C ILE A 272 15.25 -13.69 10.32
N LYS A 273 16.29 -13.89 11.13
CA LYS A 273 16.59 -13.02 12.27
C LYS A 273 17.63 -11.97 11.95
N GLU A 274 18.58 -12.31 11.09
CA GLU A 274 19.64 -11.38 10.75
C GLU A 274 19.99 -11.51 9.28
N THR A 275 20.29 -10.37 8.64
CA THR A 275 20.87 -10.36 7.30
C THR A 275 22.07 -9.45 7.23
N LYS A 276 23.14 -9.91 6.60
CA LYS A 276 24.31 -9.09 6.27
C LYS A 276 24.48 -8.99 4.77
N VAL A 277 24.64 -7.77 4.26
CA VAL A 277 24.88 -7.51 2.83
C VAL A 277 26.28 -6.99 2.62
N TRP A 278 27.09 -7.71 1.85
CA TRP A 278 28.39 -7.21 1.40
C TRP A 278 28.20 -6.09 0.37
N THR A 279 28.47 -4.85 0.78
CA THR A 279 28.48 -3.64 -0.06
C THR A 279 29.89 -3.34 -0.59
N THR A 280 30.90 -4.00 -0.02
CA THR A 280 32.28 -4.06 -0.50
C THR A 280 32.64 -5.48 -0.91
N ARG A 281 33.71 -5.63 -1.70
CA ARG A 281 34.12 -6.93 -2.24
C ARG A 281 34.45 -7.92 -1.12
N ASP A 282 33.68 -9.01 -1.08
CA ASP A 282 33.90 -10.14 -0.18
C ASP A 282 35.17 -10.94 -0.54
N SER A 283 35.60 -11.80 0.39
CA SER A 283 36.79 -12.65 0.25
C SER A 283 36.46 -14.12 -0.02
N TYR A 284 35.18 -14.46 -0.25
CA TYR A 284 34.74 -15.83 -0.41
C TYR A 284 35.24 -16.44 -1.72
N SER A 285 35.56 -17.73 -1.67
CA SER A 285 36.00 -18.50 -2.83
C SER A 285 34.88 -18.60 -3.86
N ARG A 286 35.19 -18.27 -5.11
CA ARG A 286 34.28 -18.38 -6.25
C ARG A 286 34.54 -19.61 -7.12
N SER A 287 35.41 -20.52 -6.64
CA SER A 287 35.83 -21.72 -7.35
C SER A 287 35.72 -23.00 -6.53
N SER A 288 35.43 -22.90 -5.22
CA SER A 288 35.25 -24.06 -4.35
C SER A 288 34.25 -23.73 -3.24
N SER A 289 33.15 -24.47 -3.23
CA SER A 289 32.11 -24.37 -2.20
C SER A 289 32.66 -24.75 -0.81
N SER A 290 33.47 -25.81 -0.70
CA SER A 290 34.11 -26.17 0.57
C SER A 290 35.07 -25.11 1.09
N GLN A 291 35.83 -24.44 0.21
CA GLN A 291 36.70 -23.33 0.63
C GLN A 291 35.88 -22.13 1.09
N ALA A 292 34.81 -21.78 0.37
CA ALA A 292 33.90 -20.70 0.76
C ALA A 292 33.23 -20.98 2.11
N LEU A 293 32.76 -22.21 2.33
CA LEU A 293 32.20 -22.65 3.60
C LEU A 293 33.21 -22.52 4.75
N ASN A 294 34.47 -22.92 4.53
CA ASN A 294 35.53 -22.77 5.54
C ASN A 294 35.88 -21.30 5.82
N GLN A 295 35.72 -20.40 4.84
CA GLN A 295 35.91 -18.96 5.03
C GLN A 295 34.72 -18.32 5.77
N PHE A 296 33.52 -18.89 5.64
CA PHE A 296 32.31 -18.44 6.31
C PHE A 296 32.22 -18.91 7.77
N GLN A 297 32.97 -19.96 8.13
CA GLN A 297 33.07 -20.47 9.49
C GLN A 297 33.42 -19.36 10.49
N GLY A 298 32.74 -19.36 11.64
CA GLY A 298 33.03 -18.42 12.74
C GLY A 298 32.47 -17.02 12.54
N THR A 299 31.52 -16.86 11.62
CA THR A 299 30.72 -15.63 11.50
C THR A 299 29.95 -15.40 12.79
N ASN A 300 30.04 -14.19 13.35
CA ASN A 300 29.28 -13.83 14.55
C ASN A 300 27.83 -13.49 14.14
N HIS A 301 26.88 -14.23 14.70
CA HIS A 301 25.44 -14.01 14.57
C HIS A 301 24.73 -14.47 15.86
N ASN A 302 23.48 -14.06 16.06
CA ASN A 302 22.62 -14.43 17.18
C ASN A 302 21.44 -15.33 16.76
N SER A 303 21.55 -15.97 15.59
CA SER A 303 20.58 -16.93 15.02
C SER A 303 20.95 -18.39 15.29
N ASP A 304 20.00 -19.32 15.11
CA ASP A 304 20.19 -20.76 15.29
C ASP A 304 21.03 -21.40 14.18
N LEU A 305 20.86 -20.92 12.95
CA LEU A 305 21.58 -21.35 11.75
C LEU A 305 22.10 -20.14 10.95
N ALA A 306 23.17 -20.33 10.18
CA ALA A 306 23.75 -19.31 9.32
C ALA A 306 23.97 -19.79 7.88
N HIS A 307 23.55 -19.01 6.89
CA HIS A 307 23.72 -19.38 5.48
C HIS A 307 24.40 -18.28 4.69
N LEU A 308 25.47 -18.65 3.98
CA LEU A 308 26.10 -17.79 2.98
C LEU A 308 25.41 -17.98 1.63
N LEU A 309 24.72 -16.93 1.19
CA LEU A 309 24.11 -16.80 -0.13
C LEU A 309 25.15 -16.23 -1.11
N ALA A 310 25.82 -17.12 -1.84
CA ALA A 310 26.93 -16.74 -2.72
C ALA A 310 26.52 -16.78 -4.18
N ARG A 311 26.46 -15.60 -4.82
CA ARG A 311 26.25 -15.50 -6.26
C ARG A 311 27.55 -15.68 -7.06
N GLY A 312 28.69 -15.40 -6.45
CA GLY A 312 30.01 -15.58 -7.05
C GLY A 312 30.38 -17.04 -7.27
N GLY A 313 30.68 -17.41 -8.52
CA GLY A 313 30.96 -18.80 -8.93
C GLY A 313 29.83 -19.36 -9.81
N SER A 314 30.08 -20.47 -10.50
CA SER A 314 29.09 -21.09 -11.39
C SER A 314 29.06 -22.60 -11.15
N GLY A 315 27.88 -23.13 -10.81
CA GLY A 315 27.67 -24.56 -10.62
C GLY A 315 28.39 -25.15 -9.41
N LEU A 316 28.68 -24.35 -8.38
CA LEU A 316 29.41 -24.82 -7.19
C LEU A 316 28.53 -25.62 -6.22
N GLY A 317 27.21 -25.54 -6.39
CA GLY A 317 26.24 -26.18 -5.53
C GLY A 317 26.19 -25.61 -4.11
N GLY A 318 25.75 -26.43 -3.16
CA GLY A 318 25.81 -26.10 -1.76
C GLY A 318 26.68 -27.09 -0.97
N VAL A 319 27.12 -26.64 0.21
CA VAL A 319 27.77 -27.50 1.18
C VAL A 319 27.29 -27.14 2.58
N ALA A 320 26.90 -28.16 3.33
CA ALA A 320 26.43 -28.02 4.70
C ALA A 320 26.95 -29.15 5.60
N TRP A 321 26.99 -28.86 6.89
CA TRP A 321 27.12 -29.89 7.90
C TRP A 321 25.78 -30.54 8.18
N VAL A 322 25.78 -31.86 8.37
CA VAL A 322 24.58 -32.59 8.73
C VAL A 322 24.43 -32.64 10.25
N ASN A 323 23.22 -32.44 10.77
CA ASN A 323 22.90 -32.58 12.20
C ASN A 323 23.59 -31.57 13.12
N VAL A 324 23.40 -30.28 12.84
CA VAL A 324 24.12 -29.21 13.54
C VAL A 324 23.22 -28.16 14.18
N LEU A 325 21.90 -28.38 14.18
CA LEU A 325 20.98 -27.61 15.00
C LEU A 325 21.44 -27.62 16.46
N CYS A 326 21.45 -26.45 17.11
CA CYS A 326 22.02 -26.22 18.45
C CYS A 326 23.55 -26.37 18.56
N ASN A 327 24.28 -26.43 17.45
CA ASN A 327 25.74 -26.48 17.44
C ASN A 327 26.33 -25.26 16.73
N SER A 328 26.60 -24.20 17.51
CA SER A 328 27.14 -22.94 17.00
C SER A 328 28.50 -23.05 16.31
N ASN A 329 29.23 -24.16 16.46
CA ASN A 329 30.51 -24.36 15.76
C ASN A 329 30.36 -24.85 14.32
N TYR A 330 29.18 -25.35 13.94
CA TYR A 330 28.95 -25.99 12.64
C TYR A 330 27.58 -25.69 12.02
N GLY A 331 26.70 -24.99 12.73
CA GLY A 331 25.33 -24.59 12.32
C GLY A 331 25.31 -23.58 11.19
N TYR A 332 26.06 -23.85 10.13
CA TYR A 332 26.17 -23.00 8.97
C TYR A 332 26.27 -23.80 7.67
N ALA A 333 25.89 -23.14 6.59
CA ALA A 333 25.94 -23.68 5.24
C ALA A 333 26.33 -22.65 4.20
N TYR A 334 26.77 -23.14 3.06
CA TYR A 334 27.07 -22.37 1.86
C TYR A 334 26.10 -22.76 0.76
N SER A 335 25.49 -21.77 0.11
CA SER A 335 24.59 -21.98 -1.03
C SER A 335 25.06 -21.14 -2.21
N ASN A 336 25.54 -21.79 -3.29
CA ASN A 336 25.76 -21.09 -4.55
C ASN A 336 24.42 -20.85 -5.25
N ILE A 337 24.01 -19.59 -5.27
CA ILE A 337 22.69 -19.21 -5.74
C ILE A 337 22.70 -18.83 -7.23
N GLY A 338 21.59 -19.13 -7.89
CA GLY A 338 21.31 -18.78 -9.28
C GLY A 338 20.09 -17.88 -9.32
N SER A 339 20.31 -16.57 -9.22
CA SER A 339 19.26 -15.59 -8.96
C SER A 339 18.62 -15.00 -10.22
N SER A 340 19.12 -15.38 -11.40
CA SER A 340 18.54 -15.07 -12.72
C SER A 340 19.07 -16.01 -13.80
N TYR A 341 18.27 -16.23 -14.85
CA TYR A 341 18.68 -16.92 -16.09
C TYR A 341 18.33 -16.07 -17.30
N SER A 342 19.34 -15.53 -17.99
CA SER A 342 19.14 -14.67 -19.18
C SER A 342 18.08 -13.58 -18.95
N ASN A 343 18.24 -12.81 -17.85
CA ASN A 343 17.34 -11.74 -17.38
C ASN A 343 15.98 -12.19 -16.80
N LEU A 344 15.63 -13.48 -16.85
CA LEU A 344 14.47 -14.03 -16.16
C LEU A 344 14.78 -14.20 -14.67
N PRO A 345 13.84 -13.89 -13.76
CA PRO A 345 13.96 -14.27 -12.36
C PRO A 345 13.96 -15.79 -12.25
N ASN A 346 14.90 -16.37 -11.51
CA ASN A 346 14.91 -17.81 -11.22
C ASN A 346 14.98 -17.98 -9.70
N TYR A 347 13.91 -18.54 -9.12
CA TYR A 347 13.80 -18.76 -7.68
C TYR A 347 13.86 -20.24 -7.33
N SER A 348 13.23 -21.11 -8.12
CA SER A 348 13.13 -22.56 -7.83
C SER A 348 14.50 -23.22 -7.63
N TRP A 349 15.51 -22.82 -8.40
CA TRP A 349 16.88 -23.27 -8.19
C TRP A 349 17.45 -22.82 -6.83
N THR A 350 17.42 -21.52 -6.58
CA THR A 350 17.99 -20.92 -5.37
C THR A 350 17.28 -21.44 -4.12
N VAL A 351 15.96 -21.50 -4.16
CA VAL A 351 15.11 -22.05 -3.10
C VAL A 351 15.46 -23.51 -2.84
N GLY A 352 15.61 -24.31 -3.91
CA GLY A 352 16.02 -25.71 -3.79
C GLY A 352 17.37 -25.87 -3.08
N VAL A 353 18.40 -25.12 -3.46
CA VAL A 353 19.72 -25.17 -2.81
C VAL A 353 19.62 -24.75 -1.34
N VAL A 354 18.99 -23.60 -1.05
CA VAL A 354 18.93 -23.09 0.33
C VAL A 354 18.13 -24.05 1.23
N ALA A 355 16.99 -24.54 0.75
CA ALA A 355 16.18 -25.51 1.49
C ALA A 355 16.92 -26.84 1.72
N HIS A 356 17.65 -27.32 0.71
CA HIS A 356 18.47 -28.54 0.77
C HIS A 356 19.58 -28.44 1.81
N GLU A 357 20.38 -27.36 1.76
CA GLU A 357 21.46 -27.15 2.71
C GLU A 357 20.96 -26.95 4.14
N MET A 358 19.83 -26.26 4.30
CA MET A 358 19.20 -26.10 5.62
C MET A 358 18.65 -27.45 6.11
N GLY A 359 18.20 -28.31 5.20
CA GLY A 359 17.75 -29.67 5.47
C GLY A 359 18.89 -30.53 6.04
N HIS A 360 20.11 -30.39 5.50
CA HIS A 360 21.31 -30.98 6.10
C HIS A 360 21.54 -30.46 7.52
N ASN A 361 21.57 -29.13 7.71
CA ASN A 361 21.78 -28.54 9.03
C ASN A 361 20.77 -29.04 10.08
N LEU A 362 19.51 -29.17 9.69
CA LEU A 362 18.42 -29.70 10.50
C LEU A 362 18.42 -31.23 10.60
N GLY A 363 19.24 -31.90 9.80
CA GLY A 363 19.58 -33.28 10.04
C GLY A 363 19.17 -34.30 9.00
N SER A 364 18.88 -33.91 7.78
CA SER A 364 18.62 -34.89 6.73
C SER A 364 19.89 -35.17 5.93
N PRO A 365 20.36 -36.43 5.77
CA PRO A 365 21.30 -36.77 4.71
C PRO A 365 20.59 -36.82 3.35
N HIS A 366 21.34 -36.92 2.25
CA HIS A 366 20.74 -37.09 0.92
C HIS A 366 19.83 -38.33 0.85
N THR A 367 18.81 -38.31 0.01
CA THR A 367 17.90 -39.48 -0.16
C THR A 367 18.63 -40.72 -0.66
N HIS A 368 19.67 -40.58 -1.48
CA HIS A 368 20.52 -41.69 -1.93
C HIS A 368 21.59 -42.11 -0.91
N SER A 369 21.57 -41.58 0.31
CA SER A 369 22.49 -41.98 1.39
C SER A 369 22.20 -43.38 1.92
N CYS A 370 23.24 -44.17 2.11
CA CYS A 370 23.15 -45.46 2.78
C CYS A 370 23.03 -45.34 4.30
N SER A 371 23.08 -44.11 4.84
CA SER A 371 22.84 -43.82 6.26
C SER A 371 21.36 -43.96 6.66
N TRP A 372 20.43 -44.03 5.70
CA TRP A 372 19.00 -44.26 5.97
C TRP A 372 18.71 -45.71 6.42
N PRO A 373 17.78 -45.91 7.37
CA PRO A 373 17.29 -47.24 7.69
C PRO A 373 16.67 -47.92 6.47
N GLY A 374 17.24 -49.04 6.04
CA GLY A 374 16.81 -49.76 4.83
C GLY A 374 17.58 -49.39 3.55
N GLY A 375 18.52 -48.44 3.62
CA GLY A 375 19.34 -47.99 2.49
C GLY A 375 18.73 -46.79 1.75
N ALA A 376 19.26 -46.51 0.56
CA ALA A 376 18.87 -45.36 -0.26
C ALA A 376 17.34 -45.31 -0.52
N LEU A 377 16.76 -44.12 -0.36
CA LEU A 377 15.31 -43.86 -0.50
C LEU A 377 14.89 -43.60 -1.95
N ASP A 378 15.83 -43.25 -2.83
CA ASP A 378 15.63 -43.18 -4.28
C ASP A 378 16.88 -43.61 -5.05
N ASN A 379 16.79 -43.59 -6.39
CA ASN A 379 17.91 -43.89 -7.30
C ASN A 379 18.20 -42.76 -8.30
N CYS A 380 17.87 -41.52 -7.94
CA CYS A 380 18.18 -40.37 -8.79
C CYS A 380 19.68 -40.11 -8.92
N TYR A 381 20.47 -40.62 -7.98
CA TYR A 381 21.92 -40.59 -8.04
C TYR A 381 22.55 -41.90 -7.53
N THR A 382 23.87 -42.01 -7.69
CA THR A 382 24.61 -43.18 -7.19
C THR A 382 24.59 -43.17 -5.65
N PRO A 383 24.30 -44.31 -4.99
CA PRO A 383 24.22 -44.35 -3.53
C PRO A 383 25.50 -43.86 -2.83
N GLU A 384 25.31 -43.11 -1.74
CA GLU A 384 26.40 -42.64 -0.87
C GLU A 384 26.66 -43.66 0.23
N GLY A 385 27.70 -44.48 0.04
CA GLY A 385 28.06 -45.56 0.95
C GLY A 385 27.91 -46.93 0.28
N ASN A 386 27.70 -47.97 1.08
CA ASN A 386 27.64 -49.35 0.60
C ASN A 386 26.25 -49.97 0.84
N CYS A 387 25.29 -49.64 -0.03
CA CYS A 387 23.94 -50.18 -0.06
C CYS A 387 23.42 -50.29 -1.50
N SER A 388 22.33 -51.04 -1.70
CA SER A 388 21.65 -51.10 -3.00
C SER A 388 21.01 -49.76 -3.37
N PRO A 389 20.90 -49.40 -4.66
CA PRO A 389 20.12 -48.25 -5.09
C PRO A 389 18.66 -48.34 -4.64
N GLY A 390 18.07 -47.19 -4.33
CA GLY A 390 16.67 -47.09 -3.95
C GLY A 390 15.68 -47.30 -5.10
N PRO A 391 14.38 -47.12 -4.83
CA PRO A 391 13.35 -47.11 -5.87
C PRO A 391 13.49 -45.93 -6.83
N ALA A 392 12.82 -45.99 -7.97
CA ALA A 392 12.66 -44.82 -8.85
C ALA A 392 11.84 -43.73 -8.13
N PRO A 393 12.14 -42.44 -8.35
CA PRO A 393 11.36 -41.36 -7.75
C PRO A 393 9.91 -41.38 -8.27
N PRO A 394 8.98 -40.71 -7.56
CA PRO A 394 7.64 -40.45 -8.06
C PRO A 394 7.66 -39.78 -9.43
N SER A 395 6.57 -39.95 -10.19
CA SER A 395 6.45 -39.32 -11.52
C SER A 395 6.33 -37.80 -11.45
N SER A 396 5.95 -37.23 -10.30
CA SER A 396 5.89 -35.78 -10.09
C SER A 396 7.27 -35.15 -9.87
N GLY A 397 8.25 -35.93 -9.39
CA GLY A 397 9.61 -35.49 -9.12
C GLY A 397 10.18 -36.10 -7.83
N GLY A 398 11.46 -35.80 -7.58
CA GLY A 398 12.10 -36.10 -6.29
C GLY A 398 11.81 -35.05 -5.23
N THR A 399 12.20 -35.33 -3.99
CA THR A 399 12.08 -34.41 -2.85
C THR A 399 13.27 -33.44 -2.80
N VAL A 400 13.21 -32.42 -1.94
CA VAL A 400 14.26 -31.40 -1.75
C VAL A 400 15.65 -32.01 -1.50
N MET A 401 15.75 -33.14 -0.79
CA MET A 401 17.03 -33.80 -0.48
C MET A 401 17.51 -34.77 -1.56
N SER A 402 16.77 -34.87 -2.66
CA SER A 402 17.08 -35.73 -3.79
C SER A 402 17.89 -35.02 -4.86
N TYR A 403 18.66 -35.79 -5.62
CA TYR A 403 19.38 -35.32 -6.80
C TYR A 403 18.61 -35.55 -8.10
N CYS A 404 17.28 -35.70 -8.02
CA CYS A 404 16.44 -35.90 -9.20
C CYS A 404 16.48 -34.74 -10.20
N HIS A 405 16.95 -33.54 -9.82
CA HIS A 405 17.27 -32.45 -10.74
C HIS A 405 18.36 -32.80 -11.78
N LEU A 406 19.17 -33.83 -11.50
CA LEU A 406 20.15 -34.39 -12.45
C LEU A 406 19.53 -35.36 -13.46
N THR A 407 18.25 -35.69 -13.28
CA THR A 407 17.49 -36.63 -14.11
C THR A 407 16.33 -35.90 -14.79
N SER A 408 15.60 -36.61 -15.65
CA SER A 408 14.35 -36.08 -16.21
C SER A 408 13.20 -35.98 -15.20
N ALA A 409 13.33 -36.55 -14.00
CA ALA A 409 12.29 -36.50 -12.99
C ALA A 409 12.16 -35.10 -12.36
N GLY A 410 13.26 -34.37 -12.20
CA GLY A 410 13.23 -33.05 -11.55
C GLY A 410 12.94 -33.12 -10.05
N ILE A 411 12.74 -31.97 -9.43
CA ILE A 411 12.37 -31.83 -8.01
C ILE A 411 10.97 -31.26 -7.94
N ASP A 412 10.14 -31.82 -7.06
CA ASP A 412 8.80 -31.36 -6.76
C ASP A 412 8.79 -30.69 -5.37
N LEU A 413 8.77 -29.36 -5.35
CA LEU A 413 8.85 -28.58 -4.10
C LEU A 413 7.62 -28.81 -3.18
N THR A 414 6.49 -29.29 -3.71
CA THR A 414 5.31 -29.59 -2.88
C THR A 414 5.46 -30.87 -2.07
N THR A 415 6.32 -31.79 -2.54
CA THR A 415 6.67 -32.99 -1.77
C THR A 415 7.60 -32.70 -0.60
N GLY A 416 8.14 -31.47 -0.51
CA GLY A 416 9.03 -31.03 0.54
C GLY A 416 10.21 -31.97 0.69
N PHE A 417 10.39 -32.52 1.88
CA PHE A 417 11.46 -33.46 2.21
C PHE A 417 11.03 -34.92 2.04
N GLY A 418 9.74 -35.17 1.84
CA GLY A 418 9.12 -36.49 1.83
C GLY A 418 9.04 -37.11 3.23
N PRO A 419 8.40 -38.28 3.38
CA PRO A 419 8.01 -38.79 4.70
C PRO A 419 9.18 -39.06 5.64
N VAL A 420 10.22 -39.78 5.18
CA VAL A 420 11.33 -40.20 6.04
C VAL A 420 12.25 -39.02 6.39
N PRO A 421 12.73 -38.21 5.42
CA PRO A 421 13.53 -37.04 5.74
C PRO A 421 12.76 -35.97 6.51
N GLY A 422 11.51 -35.69 6.14
CA GLY A 422 10.65 -34.73 6.84
C GLY A 422 10.39 -35.10 8.29
N ASN A 423 10.10 -36.38 8.57
CA ASN A 423 9.94 -36.88 9.94
C ASN A 423 11.22 -36.70 10.78
N LEU A 424 12.39 -36.96 10.19
CA LEU A 424 13.66 -36.78 10.87
C LEU A 424 13.90 -35.32 11.25
N ILE A 425 13.65 -34.39 10.32
CA ILE A 425 13.79 -32.95 10.54
C ILE A 425 12.80 -32.49 11.62
N ARG A 426 11.50 -32.85 11.51
CA ARG A 426 10.49 -32.52 12.53
C ARG A 426 10.89 -32.98 13.93
N ASN A 427 11.32 -34.24 14.07
CA ASN A 427 11.72 -34.80 15.36
C ASN A 427 12.95 -34.09 15.96
N ARG A 428 13.87 -33.61 15.11
CA ARG A 428 15.03 -32.84 15.56
C ARG A 428 14.64 -31.45 16.02
N VAL A 429 13.83 -30.74 15.24
CA VAL A 429 13.33 -29.40 15.59
C VAL A 429 12.50 -29.43 16.87
N SER A 430 11.55 -30.38 16.99
CA SER A 430 10.71 -30.49 18.19
C SER A 430 11.50 -30.90 19.44
N GLY A 431 12.62 -31.63 19.26
CA GLY A 431 13.51 -32.03 20.35
C GLY A 431 14.63 -31.05 20.68
N ALA A 432 14.78 -29.96 19.92
CA ALA A 432 15.92 -29.05 20.02
C ALA A 432 15.77 -28.10 21.21
N SER A 433 16.62 -28.27 22.22
CA SER A 433 16.60 -27.44 23.45
C SER A 433 17.12 -26.01 23.29
N CYS A 434 17.80 -25.71 22.17
CA CYS A 434 18.28 -24.35 21.89
C CYS A 434 17.21 -23.46 21.27
N LEU A 435 16.18 -24.07 20.66
CA LEU A 435 15.15 -23.31 19.98
C LEU A 435 14.18 -22.73 21.01
N THR A 436 13.73 -21.51 20.72
CA THR A 436 12.64 -20.86 21.44
C THR A 436 11.34 -21.03 20.68
N THR A 437 10.22 -20.91 21.39
CA THR A 437 8.92 -20.83 20.72
C THR A 437 8.86 -19.61 19.80
N CYS A 438 8.24 -19.77 18.64
CA CYS A 438 7.86 -18.71 17.73
C CYS A 438 7.02 -17.68 18.50
N GLY A 439 7.41 -16.40 18.43
CA GLY A 439 6.82 -15.34 19.26
C GLY A 439 7.60 -15.02 20.55
N GLY A 440 8.68 -15.76 20.87
CA GLY A 440 9.46 -15.54 22.07
C GLY A 440 8.74 -16.07 23.32
N GLY A 441 9.45 -16.85 24.12
CA GLY A 441 8.91 -17.40 25.38
C GLY A 441 8.75 -16.35 26.49
N GLY A 442 7.86 -15.37 26.30
CA GLY A 442 7.22 -14.61 27.36
C GLY A 442 5.79 -15.10 27.57
N GLU A 443 5.20 -14.87 28.74
CA GLU A 443 3.74 -14.78 28.81
C GLU A 443 3.29 -13.77 27.74
N ASN A 444 2.22 -14.04 26.96
CA ASN A 444 1.66 -13.06 26.02
C ASN A 444 1.52 -11.73 26.76
N ASN A 445 2.39 -10.78 26.43
CA ASN A 445 2.32 -9.44 26.98
C ASN A 445 1.23 -8.74 26.18
N PRO A 446 0.15 -8.29 26.84
CA PRO A 446 -0.90 -7.59 26.12
C PRO A 446 -0.29 -6.44 25.31
N PRO A 447 -0.77 -6.19 24.08
CA PRO A 447 -0.29 -5.10 23.26
C PRO A 447 -0.36 -3.80 24.05
N SER A 448 0.49 -2.82 23.77
CA SER A 448 0.29 -1.48 24.31
C SER A 448 -0.66 -0.72 23.40
N ALA A 449 -1.90 -0.50 23.84
CA ALA A 449 -2.86 0.32 23.12
C ALA A 449 -2.44 1.80 23.17
N GLY A 450 -2.52 2.49 22.04
CA GLY A 450 -2.22 3.92 21.99
C GLY A 450 -2.69 4.56 20.71
N PHE A 451 -3.11 5.81 20.76
CA PHE A 451 -3.41 6.57 19.56
C PHE A 451 -3.10 8.05 19.72
N THR A 452 -2.96 8.71 18.58
CA THR A 452 -3.02 10.16 18.48
C THR A 452 -4.27 10.57 17.70
N SER A 453 -4.73 11.80 17.92
CA SER A 453 -5.91 12.34 17.23
C SER A 453 -5.62 13.74 16.72
N ALA A 454 -6.02 14.00 15.48
CA ALA A 454 -6.08 15.34 14.91
C ALA A 454 -7.56 15.70 14.68
N THR A 455 -7.96 16.91 15.03
CA THR A 455 -9.35 17.37 14.88
C THR A 455 -9.41 18.52 13.90
N SER A 456 -10.32 18.43 12.93
CA SER A 456 -10.67 19.50 12.00
C SER A 456 -12.18 19.70 12.02
N GLY A 457 -12.62 20.80 12.60
CA GLY A 457 -14.03 21.02 12.88
C GLY A 457 -14.62 19.89 13.73
N LEU A 458 -15.75 19.35 13.28
CA LEU A 458 -16.44 18.23 13.93
C LEU A 458 -15.85 16.86 13.58
N THR A 459 -14.82 16.78 12.74
CA THR A 459 -14.19 15.51 12.35
C THR A 459 -12.89 15.30 13.11
N ALA A 460 -12.72 14.11 13.70
CA ALA A 460 -11.48 13.65 14.27
C ALA A 460 -10.90 12.52 13.40
N SER A 461 -9.63 12.69 13.03
CA SER A 461 -8.80 11.66 12.42
C SER A 461 -7.95 11.01 13.50
N PHE A 462 -7.96 9.69 13.54
CA PHE A 462 -7.20 8.92 14.53
C PHE A 462 -6.06 8.19 13.84
N THR A 463 -4.89 8.24 14.48
CA THR A 463 -3.73 7.44 14.07
C THR A 463 -3.43 6.47 15.19
N ASP A 464 -3.57 5.18 14.89
CA ASP A 464 -3.17 4.11 15.78
C ASP A 464 -1.65 4.12 15.95
N THR A 465 -1.21 4.12 17.20
CA THR A 465 0.19 4.03 17.61
C THR A 465 0.43 2.81 18.50
N SER A 466 -0.54 1.89 18.52
CA SER A 466 -0.46 0.67 19.30
C SER A 466 0.67 -0.20 18.79
N SER A 467 1.32 -0.86 19.73
CA SER A 467 2.44 -1.75 19.44
C SER A 467 2.26 -3.01 20.25
N ASP A 468 2.81 -4.09 19.74
CA ASP A 468 2.87 -5.35 20.46
C ASP A 468 4.36 -5.74 20.52
N SER A 469 4.82 -6.10 21.71
CA SER A 469 6.23 -6.36 21.98
C SER A 469 6.67 -7.76 21.57
N ASP A 470 5.73 -8.67 21.42
CA ASP A 470 5.92 -10.11 21.26
C ASP A 470 5.01 -10.72 20.18
N GLY A 471 4.08 -9.93 19.62
CA GLY A 471 3.18 -10.38 18.57
C GLY A 471 2.80 -9.28 17.57
N THR A 472 1.63 -9.46 16.96
CA THR A 472 0.99 -8.50 16.05
C THR A 472 -0.44 -8.23 16.48
N ILE A 473 -0.92 -7.01 16.24
CA ILE A 473 -2.30 -6.64 16.58
C ILE A 473 -3.28 -7.30 15.58
N ALA A 474 -3.93 -8.38 16.02
CA ALA A 474 -4.94 -9.12 15.27
C ALA A 474 -6.26 -8.37 15.07
N SER A 475 -6.67 -7.51 16.01
CA SER A 475 -7.90 -6.73 15.85
C SER A 475 -7.91 -5.40 16.58
N ARG A 476 -8.75 -4.47 16.10
CA ARG A 476 -8.93 -3.13 16.64
C ARG A 476 -10.42 -2.86 16.82
N SER A 477 -10.77 -2.24 17.94
CA SER A 477 -12.13 -1.80 18.22
C SER A 477 -12.12 -0.38 18.78
N TRP A 478 -12.65 0.54 17.99
CA TRP A 478 -12.82 1.94 18.35
C TRP A 478 -14.23 2.19 18.89
N ASN A 479 -14.31 3.01 19.93
CA ASN A 479 -15.53 3.64 20.41
C ASN A 479 -15.27 5.14 20.55
N PHE A 480 -15.99 5.96 19.78
CA PHE A 480 -15.73 7.40 19.73
C PHE A 480 -16.41 8.19 20.86
N GLY A 481 -17.15 7.52 21.76
CA GLY A 481 -17.77 8.16 22.92
C GLY A 481 -19.12 8.85 22.66
N ASP A 482 -19.61 8.84 21.42
CA ASP A 482 -20.94 9.31 21.00
C ASP A 482 -21.87 8.19 20.51
N GLY A 483 -21.40 6.93 20.61
CA GLY A 483 -22.09 5.74 20.10
C GLY A 483 -21.57 5.24 18.75
N GLY A 484 -20.71 5.99 18.07
CA GLY A 484 -19.99 5.52 16.88
C GLY A 484 -18.88 4.52 17.21
N THR A 485 -18.64 3.56 16.30
CA THR A 485 -17.58 2.54 16.43
C THR A 485 -16.88 2.30 15.10
N SER A 486 -15.68 1.73 15.13
CA SER A 486 -14.91 1.32 13.94
C SER A 486 -13.95 0.17 14.26
N SER A 487 -13.55 -0.59 13.24
CA SER A 487 -12.46 -1.57 13.32
C SER A 487 -11.27 -1.24 12.40
N ALA A 488 -11.32 -0.09 11.71
CA ALA A 488 -10.22 0.36 10.86
C ALA A 488 -8.99 0.75 11.69
N THR A 489 -7.79 0.63 11.12
CA THR A 489 -6.53 1.02 11.79
C THR A 489 -6.49 2.52 12.09
N ASN A 490 -6.73 3.36 11.08
CA ASN A 490 -6.71 4.82 11.22
C ASN A 490 -8.07 5.42 10.83
N PRO A 491 -9.11 5.30 11.69
CA PRO A 491 -10.44 5.76 11.32
C PRO A 491 -10.54 7.29 11.33
N ASN A 492 -11.45 7.80 10.51
CA ASN A 492 -12.00 9.15 10.64
C ASN A 492 -13.41 9.04 11.22
N HIS A 493 -13.75 9.92 12.17
CA HIS A 493 -15.09 9.98 12.76
C HIS A 493 -15.59 11.43 12.81
N THR A 494 -16.83 11.66 12.37
CA THR A 494 -17.46 12.98 12.41
C THR A 494 -18.55 13.01 13.47
N TYR A 495 -18.39 13.90 14.44
CA TYR A 495 -19.33 14.08 15.55
C TYR A 495 -20.49 14.99 15.15
N ALA A 496 -21.67 14.73 15.71
CA ALA A 496 -22.87 15.52 15.42
C ALA A 496 -22.87 16.93 16.06
N SER A 497 -22.00 17.17 17.05
CA SER A 497 -21.95 18.43 17.79
C SER A 497 -20.55 18.70 18.32
N ALA A 498 -20.22 19.97 18.51
CA ALA A 498 -19.00 20.34 19.22
C ALA A 498 -19.03 19.81 20.66
N GLY A 499 -17.90 19.31 21.13
CA GLY A 499 -17.84 18.68 22.43
C GLY A 499 -16.50 18.03 22.69
N THR A 500 -16.30 17.58 23.92
CA THR A 500 -15.19 16.71 24.29
C THR A 500 -15.73 15.31 24.48
N TYR A 501 -15.18 14.37 23.70
CA TYR A 501 -15.59 12.98 23.67
C TYR A 501 -14.47 12.10 24.20
N THR A 502 -14.82 11.07 24.98
CA THR A 502 -13.86 10.07 25.45
C THR A 502 -13.77 8.98 24.41
N VAL A 503 -12.70 8.99 23.61
CA VAL A 503 -12.45 8.00 22.58
C VAL A 503 -11.66 6.86 23.19
N THR A 504 -12.05 5.63 22.87
CA THR A 504 -11.43 4.40 23.36
C THR A 504 -11.02 3.51 22.19
N LEU A 505 -9.78 3.06 22.19
CA LEU A 505 -9.25 2.03 21.31
C LEU A 505 -8.92 0.79 22.14
N THR A 506 -9.54 -0.34 21.79
CA THR A 506 -9.14 -1.67 22.28
C THR A 506 -8.43 -2.39 21.15
N VAL A 507 -7.23 -2.91 21.43
CA VAL A 507 -6.47 -3.75 20.49
C VAL A 507 -6.32 -5.14 21.07
N THR A 508 -6.44 -6.17 20.22
CA THR A 508 -6.21 -7.58 20.55
C THR A 508 -5.04 -8.08 19.72
N ASP A 509 -4.08 -8.76 20.33
CA ASP A 509 -2.95 -9.40 19.64
C ASP A 509 -3.32 -10.75 19.01
N ASP A 510 -2.39 -11.30 18.23
CA ASP A 510 -2.47 -12.59 17.54
C ASP A 510 -2.48 -13.81 18.47
N ASP A 511 -2.08 -13.63 19.72
CA ASP A 511 -2.18 -14.62 20.80
C ASP A 511 -3.41 -14.42 21.71
N GLY A 512 -4.29 -13.48 21.35
CA GLY A 512 -5.60 -13.24 21.97
C GLY A 512 -5.62 -12.38 23.24
N ALA A 513 -4.52 -11.78 23.70
CA ALA A 513 -4.57 -10.80 24.78
C ALA A 513 -4.95 -9.42 24.23
N SER A 514 -5.31 -8.50 25.13
CA SER A 514 -5.83 -7.19 24.71
C SER A 514 -5.48 -6.11 25.71
N ASP A 515 -5.32 -4.90 25.20
CA ASP A 515 -5.18 -3.69 25.99
C ASP A 515 -6.12 -2.61 25.47
N THR A 516 -6.34 -1.58 26.28
CA THR A 516 -7.28 -0.51 25.96
C THR A 516 -6.73 0.84 26.37
N HIS A 517 -6.75 1.78 25.42
CA HIS A 517 -6.38 3.16 25.64
C HIS A 517 -7.59 4.08 25.46
N SER A 518 -7.76 5.04 26.37
CA SER A 518 -8.77 6.08 26.25
C SER A 518 -8.15 7.47 26.35
N ALA A 519 -8.55 8.37 25.45
CA ALA A 519 -8.17 9.78 25.49
C ALA A 519 -9.35 10.71 25.23
N SER A 520 -9.32 11.91 25.81
CA SER A 520 -10.30 12.95 25.53
C SER A 520 -9.95 13.67 24.23
N VAL A 521 -10.89 13.67 23.28
CA VAL A 521 -10.78 14.38 22.01
C VAL A 521 -11.81 15.49 21.98
N THR A 522 -11.34 16.73 21.88
CA THR A 522 -12.22 17.91 21.76
C THR A 522 -12.37 18.27 20.30
N VAL A 523 -13.57 18.07 19.76
CA VAL A 523 -13.95 18.62 18.46
C VAL A 523 -14.70 19.92 18.67
N THR A 524 -14.32 20.94 17.93
CA THR A 524 -14.97 22.25 17.95
C THR A 524 -15.74 22.40 16.66
N ASP A 525 -16.92 23.00 16.69
CA ASP A 525 -17.53 23.51 15.47
C ASP A 525 -16.50 24.45 14.83
N GLY A 526 -16.00 24.11 13.65
CA GLY A 526 -14.69 24.55 13.14
C GLY A 526 -14.49 26.05 13.26
N GLY A 527 -13.54 26.46 14.11
CA GLY A 527 -13.27 27.87 14.37
C GLY A 527 -11.88 28.11 14.93
N GLY A 528 -10.85 28.02 14.07
CA GLY A 528 -9.50 28.47 14.40
C GLY A 528 -8.53 28.33 13.22
N GLY A 529 -8.45 29.26 12.26
CA GLY A 529 -9.12 30.55 12.16
C GLY A 529 -9.54 30.86 10.73
N GLY A 530 -10.75 31.40 10.60
CA GLY A 530 -11.22 32.07 9.39
C GLY A 530 -11.94 31.21 8.36
N GLY A 531 -12.81 30.27 8.76
CA GLY A 531 -13.75 29.59 7.86
C GLY A 531 -13.11 28.75 6.73
N ASP A 532 -13.91 27.93 6.06
CA ASP A 532 -13.54 27.42 4.74
C ASP A 532 -13.61 28.54 3.67
N GLU A 533 -13.71 29.81 4.09
CA GLU A 533 -13.89 31.00 3.27
C GLU A 533 -12.82 32.04 3.61
N LEU A 534 -11.86 32.21 2.70
CA LEU A 534 -10.82 33.23 2.76
C LEU A 534 -11.44 34.62 2.70
N GLN A 535 -10.79 35.57 3.38
CA GLN A 535 -11.13 36.98 3.31
C GLN A 535 -10.17 37.68 2.35
N ASN A 536 -10.69 38.66 1.61
CA ASN A 536 -9.91 39.45 0.67
C ASN A 536 -8.67 40.07 1.34
N GLY A 537 -7.48 39.70 0.86
CA GLY A 537 -6.19 40.22 1.33
C GLY A 537 -5.72 39.68 2.68
N VAL A 538 -6.47 38.80 3.34
CA VAL A 538 -6.11 38.27 4.67
C VAL A 538 -5.33 36.97 4.51
N PRO A 539 -4.08 36.89 5.00
CA PRO A 539 -3.30 35.67 4.93
C PRO A 539 -3.80 34.62 5.93
N VAL A 540 -3.94 33.38 5.48
CA VAL A 540 -4.09 32.20 6.33
C VAL A 540 -2.72 31.55 6.46
N SER A 541 -2.10 31.73 7.63
CA SER A 541 -0.76 31.24 7.94
C SER A 541 -0.78 29.97 8.78
N GLY A 542 0.34 29.25 8.80
CA GLY A 542 0.48 28.04 9.64
C GLY A 542 -0.16 26.81 9.01
N LEU A 543 -0.36 26.83 7.68
CA LEU A 543 -0.93 25.71 6.95
C LEU A 543 0.02 24.52 7.01
N SER A 544 -0.54 23.35 7.31
CA SER A 544 0.18 22.10 7.35
C SER A 544 -0.71 20.98 6.83
N ALA A 545 -0.14 20.07 6.04
CA ALA A 545 -0.83 18.89 5.56
C ALA A 545 0.18 17.73 5.38
N GLY A 546 -0.28 16.50 5.59
CA GLY A 546 0.49 15.29 5.26
C GLY A 546 0.45 14.98 3.78
N THR A 547 1.40 14.18 3.29
CA THR A 547 1.46 13.70 1.90
C THR A 547 0.12 13.14 1.43
N GLY A 548 -0.30 13.48 0.22
CA GLY A 548 -1.55 13.02 -0.39
C GLY A 548 -2.81 13.77 0.07
N THR A 549 -2.69 14.74 0.98
CA THR A 549 -3.84 15.46 1.56
C THR A 549 -4.18 16.73 0.78
N TRP A 550 -5.47 17.08 0.73
CA TRP A 550 -5.96 18.37 0.25
C TRP A 550 -6.31 19.31 1.42
N LEU A 551 -5.82 20.55 1.38
CA LEU A 551 -6.45 21.65 2.08
C LEU A 551 -7.42 22.35 1.12
N ARG A 552 -8.62 22.71 1.60
CA ARG A 552 -9.69 23.28 0.79
C ARG A 552 -10.12 24.62 1.36
N TYR A 553 -10.25 25.61 0.49
CA TYR A 553 -10.75 26.93 0.83
C TYR A 553 -11.66 27.45 -0.28
N THR A 554 -12.46 28.43 0.06
CA THR A 554 -13.32 29.18 -0.85
C THR A 554 -13.08 30.67 -0.68
N ILE A 555 -13.48 31.50 -1.64
CA ILE A 555 -13.58 32.95 -1.47
C ILE A 555 -14.76 33.46 -2.27
N GLN A 556 -15.60 34.29 -1.66
CA GLN A 556 -16.58 35.10 -2.40
C GLN A 556 -15.85 36.22 -3.13
N VAL A 557 -15.96 36.21 -4.47
CA VAL A 557 -15.51 37.32 -5.30
C VAL A 557 -16.74 38.16 -5.68
N PRO A 558 -16.80 39.45 -5.27
CA PRO A 558 -17.93 40.30 -5.59
C PRO A 558 -17.97 40.66 -7.07
N ALA A 559 -19.14 41.09 -7.55
CA ALA A 559 -19.27 41.67 -8.88
C ALA A 559 -18.42 42.94 -9.00
N GLY A 560 -17.69 43.07 -10.12
CA GLY A 560 -16.84 44.23 -10.38
C GLY A 560 -15.40 44.11 -9.83
N ALA A 561 -15.08 43.07 -9.07
CA ALA A 561 -13.70 42.84 -8.62
C ALA A 561 -12.73 42.73 -9.81
N THR A 562 -11.51 43.21 -9.61
CA THR A 562 -10.42 43.09 -10.59
C THR A 562 -9.18 42.48 -9.94
N ASN A 563 -8.24 41.97 -10.74
CA ASN A 563 -6.93 41.49 -10.27
C ASN A 563 -6.98 40.42 -9.16
N LEU A 564 -7.92 39.47 -9.22
CA LEU A 564 -7.99 38.36 -8.27
C LEU A 564 -6.71 37.54 -8.34
N THR A 565 -6.02 37.44 -7.22
CA THR A 565 -4.72 36.82 -7.07
C THR A 565 -4.75 35.86 -5.90
N PHE A 566 -4.34 34.62 -6.14
CA PHE A 566 -4.06 33.62 -5.11
C PHE A 566 -2.55 33.44 -5.02
N ALA A 567 -2.02 33.48 -3.80
CA ALA A 567 -0.61 33.36 -3.52
C ALA A 567 -0.36 32.36 -2.39
N LEU A 568 0.41 31.31 -2.69
CA LEU A 568 0.97 30.40 -1.68
C LEU A 568 2.43 30.79 -1.45
N ARG A 569 2.85 30.92 -0.19
CA ARG A 569 4.23 31.29 0.18
C ARG A 569 4.76 30.42 1.31
N GLY A 570 6.03 30.03 1.21
CA GLY A 570 6.73 29.27 2.25
C GLY A 570 8.07 28.67 1.77
N ASN A 571 8.75 27.95 2.67
CA ASN A 571 10.02 27.28 2.41
C ASN A 571 9.86 25.77 2.65
N ASP A 572 9.29 25.02 1.69
CA ASP A 572 9.18 23.54 1.74
C ASP A 572 8.89 22.98 0.30
N PRO A 573 9.14 21.68 0.01
CA PRO A 573 9.01 21.12 -1.34
C PRO A 573 7.60 20.58 -1.67
N ASP A 574 7.13 20.98 -2.85
CA ASP A 574 6.06 20.36 -3.65
C ASP A 574 4.60 20.40 -3.12
N ALA A 575 4.22 21.42 -2.34
CA ALA A 575 2.80 21.74 -2.21
C ALA A 575 2.31 22.54 -3.44
N ASP A 576 1.35 21.98 -4.19
CA ASP A 576 0.77 22.59 -5.39
C ASP A 576 -0.62 23.17 -5.13
N MET A 577 -0.85 24.39 -5.62
CA MET A 577 -2.11 25.13 -5.54
C MET A 577 -2.92 24.97 -6.83
N TYR A 578 -4.21 24.67 -6.66
CA TYR A 578 -5.21 24.50 -7.71
C TYR A 578 -6.38 25.45 -7.46
N ILE A 579 -6.79 26.19 -8.48
CA ILE A 579 -7.89 27.15 -8.41
C ILE A 579 -8.98 26.73 -9.39
N ARG A 580 -10.24 26.80 -8.98
CA ARG A 580 -11.39 26.56 -9.86
C ARG A 580 -12.62 27.34 -9.42
N ARG A 581 -13.36 27.90 -10.38
CA ARG A 581 -14.61 28.64 -10.12
C ARG A 581 -15.81 27.69 -9.96
N GLY A 582 -16.65 27.99 -8.97
CA GLY A 582 -17.98 27.39 -8.76
C GLY A 582 -18.01 25.90 -8.41
N SER A 583 -16.85 25.24 -8.32
CA SER A 583 -16.71 23.84 -7.92
C SER A 583 -15.30 23.57 -7.44
N GLU A 584 -15.14 22.54 -6.60
CA GLU A 584 -13.82 22.16 -6.08
C GLU A 584 -12.85 21.73 -7.20
N PRO A 585 -11.59 22.16 -7.15
CA PRO A 585 -10.57 21.70 -8.09
C PRO A 585 -10.17 20.23 -7.84
N SER A 586 -9.67 19.56 -8.86
CA SER A 586 -9.01 18.25 -8.74
C SER A 586 -7.68 18.25 -9.49
N ARG A 587 -6.89 17.18 -9.36
CA ARG A 587 -5.61 17.02 -10.08
C ARG A 587 -5.76 17.05 -11.60
N SER A 588 -6.97 16.79 -12.14
CA SER A 588 -7.27 16.79 -13.58
C SER A 588 -8.22 17.90 -14.02
N GLN A 589 -8.73 18.70 -13.10
CA GLN A 589 -9.84 19.63 -13.33
C GLN A 589 -9.61 20.93 -12.54
N PHE A 590 -9.06 21.95 -13.20
CA PHE A 590 -8.70 23.24 -12.59
C PHE A 590 -8.72 24.37 -13.63
N ASP A 591 -8.90 25.61 -13.17
CA ASP A 591 -8.78 26.84 -13.98
C ASP A 591 -7.35 27.39 -13.94
N CYS A 592 -6.65 27.20 -12.82
CA CYS A 592 -5.21 27.49 -12.68
C CYS A 592 -4.54 26.44 -11.80
N ARG A 593 -3.31 26.06 -12.14
CA ARG A 593 -2.42 25.18 -11.37
C ARG A 593 -0.98 25.68 -11.48
N SER A 594 -0.21 25.53 -10.42
CA SER A 594 1.25 25.68 -10.44
C SER A 594 1.96 24.50 -11.13
N TRP A 595 3.15 24.76 -11.68
CA TRP A 595 4.01 23.77 -12.34
C TRP A 595 5.45 23.80 -11.79
N SER A 596 5.66 24.46 -10.65
CA SER A 596 7.00 24.63 -10.08
C SER A 596 7.21 23.64 -8.95
N SER A 597 8.41 23.08 -8.82
CA SER A 597 8.80 22.24 -7.69
C SER A 597 9.02 23.04 -6.38
N SER A 598 8.37 24.21 -6.23
CA SER A 598 8.52 25.11 -5.08
C SER A 598 7.14 25.63 -4.67
N SER A 599 6.87 25.69 -3.37
CA SER A 599 5.57 26.13 -2.83
C SER A 599 5.34 27.66 -2.85
N ASN A 600 6.11 28.41 -3.64
CA ASN A 600 5.93 29.84 -3.86
C ASN A 600 5.16 30.08 -5.15
N GLU A 601 3.84 30.10 -5.06
CA GLU A 601 2.95 29.94 -6.21
C GLU A 601 2.00 31.12 -6.35
N THR A 602 1.67 31.50 -7.59
CA THR A 602 0.73 32.61 -7.84
C THR A 602 -0.19 32.28 -9.02
N CYS A 603 -1.49 32.45 -8.83
CA CYS A 603 -2.51 32.43 -9.88
C CYS A 603 -3.22 33.78 -9.90
N THR A 604 -3.30 34.43 -11.07
CA THR A 604 -3.92 35.77 -11.22
C THR A 604 -4.97 35.77 -12.32
N PHE A 605 -6.07 36.48 -12.08
CA PHE A 605 -7.19 36.68 -12.97
C PHE A 605 -7.53 38.17 -13.04
N ASP A 606 -7.24 38.83 -14.17
CA ASP A 606 -7.39 40.29 -14.30
C ASP A 606 -8.86 40.75 -14.19
N THR A 607 -9.78 39.97 -14.79
CA THR A 607 -11.23 40.21 -14.78
C THR A 607 -11.96 38.96 -14.27
N PRO A 608 -11.95 38.69 -12.95
CA PRO A 608 -12.59 37.52 -12.38
C PRO A 608 -14.11 37.59 -12.48
N ASP A 609 -14.76 36.45 -12.76
CA ASP A 609 -16.21 36.33 -12.61
C ASP A 609 -16.59 36.39 -11.12
N SER A 610 -17.70 37.06 -10.81
CA SER A 610 -18.27 37.05 -9.46
C SER A 610 -18.80 35.68 -9.04
N GLY A 611 -18.81 35.43 -7.72
CA GLY A 611 -19.28 34.19 -7.10
C GLY A 611 -18.17 33.43 -6.36
N VAL A 612 -18.45 32.17 -6.01
CA VAL A 612 -17.55 31.35 -5.21
C VAL A 612 -16.37 30.84 -6.06
N TRP A 613 -15.16 31.12 -5.60
CA TRP A 613 -13.94 30.51 -6.11
C TRP A 613 -13.41 29.49 -5.11
N HIS A 614 -13.00 28.32 -5.59
CA HIS A 614 -12.45 27.24 -4.77
C HIS A 614 -10.93 27.15 -4.96
N VAL A 615 -10.22 27.00 -3.84
CA VAL A 615 -8.78 26.82 -3.75
C VAL A 615 -8.52 25.45 -3.14
N GLY A 616 -7.68 24.65 -3.80
CA GLY A 616 -7.17 23.40 -3.27
C GLY A 616 -5.65 23.46 -3.18
N ILE A 617 -5.08 23.10 -2.04
CA ILE A 617 -3.65 22.89 -1.88
C ILE A 617 -3.43 21.39 -1.71
N TYR A 618 -2.67 20.77 -2.61
CA TYR A 618 -2.36 19.34 -2.54
C TYR A 618 -0.91 19.14 -2.08
N ALA A 619 -0.74 18.31 -1.06
CA ALA A 619 0.57 17.95 -0.52
C ALA A 619 1.19 16.79 -1.34
N TYR A 620 2.05 17.06 -2.32
CA TYR A 620 2.85 15.97 -2.92
C TYR A 620 3.94 15.47 -1.98
N SER A 621 4.35 16.31 -1.03
CA SER A 621 5.07 15.91 0.18
C SER A 621 4.48 16.64 1.39
N SER A 622 4.69 16.13 2.61
CA SER A 622 4.21 16.79 3.81
C SER A 622 4.84 18.18 3.95
N PHE A 623 4.02 19.17 4.30
CA PHE A 623 4.48 20.54 4.47
C PHE A 623 3.96 21.13 5.77
N ALA A 624 4.71 22.09 6.32
CA ALA A 624 4.27 22.86 7.47
C ALA A 624 4.66 24.34 7.36
N GLY A 625 3.77 25.22 7.85
CA GLY A 625 4.05 26.65 7.93
C GLY A 625 3.85 27.42 6.63
N LEU A 626 3.10 26.89 5.67
CA LEU A 626 2.74 27.66 4.47
C LEU A 626 1.74 28.77 4.80
N THR A 627 1.71 29.79 3.95
CA THR A 627 0.77 30.90 4.03
C THR A 627 0.02 31.03 2.70
N LEU A 628 -1.30 30.92 2.74
CA LEU A 628 -2.18 31.19 1.61
C LEU A 628 -2.74 32.60 1.74
N THR A 629 -2.78 33.35 0.64
CA THR A 629 -3.45 34.65 0.56
C THR A 629 -4.24 34.71 -0.73
N ALA A 630 -5.52 35.05 -0.63
CA ALA A 630 -6.34 35.42 -1.78
C ALA A 630 -6.65 36.91 -1.68
N SER A 631 -6.41 37.67 -2.75
CA SER A 631 -6.66 39.11 -2.79
C SER A 631 -7.22 39.51 -4.14
N PHE A 632 -8.16 40.42 -4.16
CA PHE A 632 -8.65 41.10 -5.36
C PHE A 632 -8.74 42.59 -5.08
N ASP A 633 -8.59 43.39 -6.12
CA ASP A 633 -8.91 44.80 -6.04
C ASP A 633 -10.43 44.91 -6.02
N GLU A 634 -10.95 45.26 -4.85
CA GLU A 634 -12.33 45.72 -4.71
C GLU A 634 -12.48 46.98 -5.54
N ASP A 635 -13.51 47.01 -6.39
CA ASP A 635 -14.03 48.29 -6.83
C ASP A 635 -14.60 48.95 -5.58
N THR A 636 -13.81 49.78 -4.90
CA THR A 636 -14.21 50.50 -3.70
C THR A 636 -15.20 51.61 -4.08
N GLY A 637 -16.41 51.24 -4.45
CA GLY A 637 -17.62 51.97 -4.09
C GLY A 637 -18.25 51.18 -2.95
N GLY A 638 -17.91 51.46 -1.69
CA GLY A 638 -18.42 52.62 -0.94
C GLY A 638 -19.44 52.07 0.07
N ASP A 639 -19.51 52.69 1.26
CA ASP A 639 -20.56 52.41 2.27
C ASP A 639 -21.92 52.17 1.58
N CYS A 640 -22.77 51.26 2.09
CA CYS A 640 -24.11 51.02 1.52
C CYS A 640 -25.02 52.27 1.50
N ALA A 641 -24.50 53.42 1.94
CA ALA A 641 -24.98 54.74 1.56
C ALA A 641 -24.22 55.30 0.35
N ASP A 642 -24.80 55.19 -0.84
CA ASP A 642 -24.32 55.91 -2.01
C ASP A 642 -25.49 56.34 -2.91
N GLY A 643 -25.24 57.33 -3.77
CA GLY A 643 -26.27 57.94 -4.59
C GLY A 643 -25.71 58.77 -5.73
N GLY A 644 -26.56 59.04 -6.71
CA GLY A 644 -26.21 59.82 -7.91
C GLY A 644 -27.09 61.05 -8.05
N SER A 645 -26.53 62.13 -8.59
CA SER A 645 -27.31 63.31 -9.00
C SER A 645 -27.02 63.73 -10.43
N VAL A 646 -28.05 64.17 -11.14
CA VAL A 646 -27.97 64.76 -12.47
C VAL A 646 -28.64 66.14 -12.40
N SER A 647 -27.87 67.20 -12.64
CA SER A 647 -28.35 68.57 -12.59
C SER A 647 -28.48 69.19 -13.98
N ASN A 648 -29.13 70.35 -14.04
CA ASN A 648 -29.38 71.11 -15.28
C ASN A 648 -30.19 70.35 -16.33
N ILE A 649 -31.09 69.47 -15.90
CA ILE A 649 -32.01 68.77 -16.80
C ILE A 649 -33.07 69.78 -17.27
N SER A 650 -33.27 69.82 -18.58
CA SER A 650 -34.21 70.73 -19.22
C SER A 650 -34.85 70.03 -20.40
N ASP A 651 -36.18 70.10 -20.51
CA ASP A 651 -36.89 69.49 -21.62
C ASP A 651 -38.19 70.23 -21.97
N SER A 652 -38.68 69.99 -23.17
CA SER A 652 -39.91 70.57 -23.71
C SER A 652 -41.15 69.77 -23.29
N ARG A 653 -42.29 70.46 -23.19
CA ARG A 653 -43.57 69.85 -22.80
C ARG A 653 -43.87 68.56 -23.59
N GLY A 654 -44.14 67.49 -22.86
CA GLY A 654 -44.53 66.17 -23.40
C GLY A 654 -43.37 65.19 -23.56
N SER A 655 -42.12 65.66 -23.51
CA SER A 655 -40.94 64.82 -23.58
C SER A 655 -40.72 63.98 -22.32
N TRP A 656 -39.87 62.97 -22.48
CA TRP A 656 -39.40 62.07 -21.42
C TRP A 656 -37.89 62.03 -21.40
N GLU A 657 -37.32 62.15 -20.20
CA GLU A 657 -35.93 61.83 -19.92
C GLU A 657 -35.86 60.56 -19.06
N HIS A 658 -34.85 59.74 -19.31
CA HIS A 658 -34.76 58.39 -18.76
C HIS A 658 -33.37 58.10 -18.22
N TYR A 659 -33.34 57.61 -16.99
CA TYR A 659 -32.16 57.23 -16.25
C TYR A 659 -32.34 55.82 -15.70
N ARG A 660 -31.21 55.16 -15.43
CA ARG A 660 -31.17 53.92 -14.68
C ARG A 660 -30.02 53.95 -13.70
N PHE A 661 -30.16 53.27 -12.58
CA PHE A 661 -29.10 53.08 -11.61
C PHE A 661 -29.26 51.70 -10.94
N GLU A 662 -28.17 51.17 -10.38
CA GLU A 662 -28.15 49.87 -9.70
C GLU A 662 -28.29 50.07 -8.19
N VAL A 663 -29.15 49.28 -7.55
CA VAL A 663 -29.29 49.22 -6.09
C VAL A 663 -28.65 47.93 -5.58
N PRO A 664 -27.72 47.99 -4.60
CA PRO A 664 -27.07 46.80 -4.04
C PRO A 664 -28.00 46.00 -3.11
N GLU A 665 -27.67 44.73 -2.87
CA GLU A 665 -28.42 43.86 -1.93
C GLU A 665 -28.45 44.33 -0.49
N CYS A 666 -27.46 45.15 -0.08
CA CYS A 666 -27.40 45.70 1.27
C CYS A 666 -28.28 46.93 1.50
N ALA A 667 -28.92 47.49 0.47
CA ALA A 667 -29.72 48.71 0.59
C ALA A 667 -30.98 48.47 1.43
N SER A 668 -31.04 49.17 2.57
CA SER A 668 -32.18 49.26 3.48
C SER A 668 -33.19 50.34 3.07
N SER A 669 -32.77 51.33 2.28
CA SER A 669 -33.66 52.35 1.73
C SER A 669 -33.22 52.84 0.34
N LEU A 670 -34.17 53.39 -0.43
CA LEU A 670 -33.93 54.12 -1.66
C LEU A 670 -34.82 55.36 -1.70
N VAL A 671 -34.22 56.53 -1.90
CA VAL A 671 -34.89 57.81 -2.07
C VAL A 671 -34.52 58.41 -3.42
N VAL A 672 -35.53 58.66 -4.27
CA VAL A 672 -35.37 59.35 -5.55
C VAL A 672 -36.14 60.65 -5.50
N SER A 673 -35.49 61.77 -5.80
CA SER A 673 -36.12 63.09 -5.81
C SER A 673 -35.75 63.89 -7.05
N ILE A 674 -36.68 64.75 -7.48
CA ILE A 674 -36.38 65.86 -8.38
C ILE A 674 -36.62 67.17 -7.62
N SER A 675 -35.76 68.16 -7.86
CA SER A 675 -35.88 69.47 -7.23
C SER A 675 -35.25 70.60 -8.05
N GLY A 676 -35.68 71.83 -7.78
CA GLY A 676 -35.08 73.03 -8.35
C GLY A 676 -35.56 73.36 -9.77
N GLY A 677 -34.89 74.33 -10.39
CA GLY A 677 -35.24 74.81 -11.73
C GLY A 677 -36.58 75.54 -11.82
N SER A 678 -37.11 75.61 -13.04
CA SER A 678 -38.42 76.18 -13.38
C SER A 678 -39.24 75.20 -14.21
N GLY A 679 -40.56 75.35 -14.27
CA GLY A 679 -41.45 74.48 -15.05
C GLY A 679 -42.25 73.52 -14.19
N ASP A 680 -42.63 72.38 -14.79
CA ASP A 680 -43.45 71.33 -14.16
C ASP A 680 -43.05 69.96 -14.71
N ALA A 681 -42.17 69.28 -13.98
CA ALA A 681 -41.66 67.95 -14.27
C ALA A 681 -42.24 66.91 -13.32
N ASP A 682 -42.72 65.79 -13.85
CA ASP A 682 -43.25 64.66 -13.08
C ASP A 682 -42.22 63.51 -13.00
N LEU A 683 -41.97 62.99 -11.81
CA LEU A 683 -41.10 61.84 -11.52
C LEU A 683 -41.86 60.52 -11.57
N TYR A 684 -41.27 59.53 -12.24
CA TYR A 684 -41.72 58.15 -12.30
C TYR A 684 -40.56 57.21 -11.99
N VAL A 685 -40.77 56.26 -11.08
CA VAL A 685 -39.73 55.29 -10.65
C VAL A 685 -40.27 53.87 -10.74
N ARG A 686 -39.46 52.92 -11.23
CA ARG A 686 -39.84 51.50 -11.30
C ARG A 686 -38.63 50.55 -11.30
N TYR A 687 -38.73 49.44 -10.58
CA TYR A 687 -37.75 48.36 -10.55
C TYR A 687 -37.84 47.46 -11.79
N GLY A 688 -36.68 47.11 -12.35
CA GLY A 688 -36.51 46.13 -13.43
C GLY A 688 -37.03 46.55 -14.81
N GLN A 689 -37.84 47.60 -14.94
CA GLN A 689 -38.41 48.06 -16.19
C GLN A 689 -38.63 49.58 -16.23
N GLN A 690 -38.50 50.18 -17.42
CA GLN A 690 -38.78 51.58 -17.64
C GLN A 690 -40.25 51.94 -17.31
N PRO A 691 -40.52 52.97 -16.49
CA PRO A 691 -41.87 53.35 -16.16
C PRO A 691 -42.58 54.07 -17.30
N THR A 692 -43.90 53.96 -17.34
CA THR A 692 -44.80 54.63 -18.29
C THR A 692 -45.87 55.42 -17.53
N THR A 693 -46.77 56.12 -18.23
CA THR A 693 -47.89 56.84 -17.59
C THR A 693 -48.87 55.93 -16.85
N SER A 694 -48.86 54.63 -17.11
CA SER A 694 -49.79 53.65 -16.54
C SER A 694 -49.10 52.50 -15.80
N SER A 695 -47.77 52.50 -15.70
CA SER A 695 -47.00 51.45 -15.03
C SER A 695 -45.75 52.05 -14.40
N TYR A 696 -45.76 52.14 -13.07
CA TYR A 696 -44.70 52.71 -12.23
C TYR A 696 -44.86 52.14 -10.82
N ASP A 697 -43.78 52.11 -10.05
CA ASP A 697 -43.81 51.73 -8.64
C ASP A 697 -44.05 52.96 -7.77
N CYS A 698 -43.58 54.14 -8.20
CA CYS A 698 -43.90 55.41 -7.56
C CYS A 698 -44.07 56.57 -8.56
N ARG A 699 -45.07 57.41 -8.27
CA ARG A 699 -45.34 58.71 -8.87
C ARG A 699 -45.92 59.65 -7.79
N PRO A 700 -45.28 60.79 -7.44
CA PRO A 700 -45.70 61.60 -6.27
C PRO A 700 -46.97 62.47 -6.43
N TYR A 701 -47.49 62.64 -7.65
CA TYR A 701 -48.69 63.45 -7.95
C TYR A 701 -48.65 64.89 -7.40
N ARG A 702 -47.49 65.55 -7.49
CA ARG A 702 -47.37 66.95 -7.07
C ARG A 702 -47.35 67.84 -8.30
N ASN A 703 -47.63 69.12 -8.07
CA ASN A 703 -47.46 70.12 -9.12
C ASN A 703 -46.10 70.79 -8.91
N GLY A 704 -45.34 70.99 -9.98
CA GLY A 704 -44.02 71.60 -9.97
C GLY A 704 -42.89 70.60 -9.76
N ASN A 705 -41.67 71.11 -9.75
CA ASN A 705 -40.44 70.33 -9.89
C ASN A 705 -39.94 69.62 -8.62
N ASN A 706 -40.67 69.69 -7.50
CA ASN A 706 -40.24 69.12 -6.22
C ASN A 706 -41.06 67.85 -5.91
N GLU A 707 -40.57 66.72 -6.40
CA GLU A 707 -41.21 65.42 -6.25
C GLU A 707 -40.23 64.39 -5.68
N GLN A 708 -40.73 63.42 -4.92
CA GLN A 708 -39.90 62.42 -4.23
C GLN A 708 -40.62 61.09 -4.10
N CYS A 709 -39.88 60.01 -4.31
CA CYS A 709 -40.26 58.61 -4.13
C CYS A 709 -39.32 57.96 -3.11
N GLU A 710 -39.87 57.21 -2.16
CA GLU A 710 -39.12 56.51 -1.12
C GLU A 710 -39.53 55.04 -1.09
N PHE A 711 -38.54 54.16 -0.96
CA PHE A 711 -38.71 52.71 -0.89
C PHE A 711 -37.90 52.16 0.29
N THR A 712 -38.53 51.37 1.14
CA THR A 712 -37.86 50.66 2.25
C THR A 712 -37.55 49.23 1.83
N ASN A 713 -36.34 48.75 2.10
CA ASN A 713 -35.80 47.47 1.63
C ASN A 713 -36.03 47.27 0.12
N PRO A 714 -35.53 48.19 -0.73
CA PRO A 714 -35.69 48.07 -2.18
C PRO A 714 -35.12 46.75 -2.69
N THR A 715 -35.77 46.15 -3.70
CA THR A 715 -35.20 44.99 -4.38
C THR A 715 -33.88 45.37 -5.03
N ALA A 716 -32.84 44.57 -4.78
CA ALA A 716 -31.54 44.72 -5.41
C ALA A 716 -31.62 44.56 -6.93
N GLY A 717 -30.82 45.33 -7.66
CA GLY A 717 -30.77 45.33 -9.12
C GLY A 717 -31.18 46.66 -9.74
N THR A 718 -31.50 46.65 -11.04
CA THR A 718 -31.68 47.88 -11.82
C THR A 718 -33.00 48.59 -11.53
N TRP A 719 -32.91 49.87 -11.16
CA TRP A 719 -34.05 50.78 -11.03
C TRP A 719 -34.06 51.82 -12.15
N TYR A 720 -35.23 52.06 -12.73
CA TYR A 720 -35.46 52.98 -13.84
C TYR A 720 -36.18 54.24 -13.34
N LEU A 721 -35.59 55.40 -13.62
CA LEU A 721 -36.10 56.72 -13.24
C LEU A 721 -36.47 57.48 -14.51
N SER A 722 -37.69 58.00 -14.60
CA SER A 722 -38.14 58.76 -15.75
C SER A 722 -38.72 60.09 -15.31
N ILE A 723 -38.35 61.15 -16.02
CA ILE A 723 -38.87 62.50 -15.81
C ILE A 723 -39.71 62.87 -17.02
N ARG A 724 -40.97 63.24 -16.78
CA ARG A 724 -41.88 63.68 -17.84
C ARG A 724 -42.15 65.17 -17.74
N ALA A 725 -41.97 65.90 -18.83
CA ALA A 725 -42.29 67.32 -18.89
C ALA A 725 -43.82 67.56 -18.97
N TYR A 726 -44.51 67.75 -17.85
CA TYR A 726 -45.92 68.15 -17.85
C TYR A 726 -46.10 69.57 -18.44
N ARG A 727 -45.14 70.46 -18.12
CA ARG A 727 -44.80 71.69 -18.85
C ARG A 727 -43.31 71.66 -19.17
N SER A 728 -42.86 72.49 -20.12
CA SER A 728 -41.42 72.65 -20.35
C SER A 728 -40.74 73.07 -19.05
N TYR A 729 -39.63 72.41 -18.72
CA TYR A 729 -38.86 72.67 -17.50
C TYR A 729 -37.39 72.92 -17.84
N SER A 730 -36.68 73.62 -16.95
CA SER A 730 -35.25 73.87 -17.11
C SER A 730 -34.53 74.04 -15.79
N GLY A 731 -33.31 73.50 -15.71
CA GLY A 731 -32.46 73.61 -14.52
C GLY A 731 -32.84 72.65 -13.40
N LEU A 732 -33.53 71.55 -13.72
CA LEU A 732 -33.95 70.54 -12.75
C LEU A 732 -32.76 69.70 -12.29
N THR A 733 -32.78 69.25 -11.03
CA THR A 733 -31.85 68.26 -10.49
C THR A 733 -32.61 67.00 -10.11
N LEU A 734 -32.16 65.84 -10.61
CA LEU A 734 -32.56 64.50 -10.19
C LEU A 734 -31.51 63.97 -9.22
N GLU A 735 -31.94 63.38 -8.11
CA GLU A 735 -31.08 62.77 -7.10
C GLU A 735 -31.67 61.40 -6.72
N ALA A 736 -30.83 60.37 -6.62
CA ALA A 736 -31.22 59.03 -6.20
C ALA A 736 -30.17 58.50 -5.22
N ASN A 737 -30.55 58.32 -3.96
CA ASN A 737 -29.67 57.89 -2.88
C ASN A 737 -30.24 56.64 -2.24
N TYR A 738 -29.40 55.68 -1.88
CA TYR A 738 -29.76 54.53 -1.06
C TYR A 738 -28.93 54.51 0.23
N GLU A 739 -29.37 53.77 1.25
CA GLU A 739 -28.70 53.56 2.55
C GLU A 739 -28.65 52.11 2.95
#